data_AF-A0A1Q5JSS4-F1
#
_entry.id   AF-A0A1Q5JSS4-F1
#
_cell.length_a   1.000
_cell.length_b   1.000
_cell.length_c   1.000
_cell.angle_alpha   90.00
_cell.angle_beta   90.00
_cell.angle_gamma   90.00
#
_symmetry.space_group_name_H-M   'P 1'
#
loop_
_entity.id
_entity.type
_entity.pdbx_description
1 polymer ?
#
loop_
_entity_poly.entity_id
_entity_poly.type
_entity_poly.pdbx_seq_one_letter_code
_entity_poly.pdbx_strand_id
1 'polypeptide(L)'
;MNLLDAHLVPAVDGVAYGLLLFVVAAGLSLAFGTAGVLNLSHGMLYAIGAYTGAELSDGTWGGLVLGLAAGTAAAALAGAGLSAATVPLARRGHLAQALLTFGIALVGGDLLIQFFGADELPVRVPGALDSSVHLLGHRYPAYRLCFIAMAVALAAFGTWVLTRTRVGAAVRASADDPQMLAATGHNPRAVHTGVLAAAGALAGAAGVLGAPIIGPGPGTSENVLMLSLVVVVLGGLRSLWATFAAAVAVGEVQTLGVSVLPDLAPYLLFAAMAAVLVFRSRFTEPEAHEERGPSSDPVSRLRRLLAARWENRPRAAAPAPAAPGRLGARLHAAGWRQAVPLLVLLVVLFALPGMLDSYSLSLAGSALALGLLAVSVTVLTGYAGLPTLGQTAPFAVGAYATANLADAGWTVGPVQIVLSALAAAVFSAVTGPAVIRARGTTVLMITLAVGELTSAVINQVKSLTGGADGLVGFPATRALWGGEGMTEERELYVYAAVVAVVAVALTLLVLRSPAGKLLTGTRGAEARMRASGHPVGRYLLVAHVCAGALAGVGGSLMVTVQQYLSPADVGFEIAAFALLAVVIGGTTSVIGALLGAGLIVFTRDWVAGSWPGHGPLLLGALFIAAVYLLPRGLAGLRIVVGRPVPAAPSGKVSP
;
A
#
# COMPACT_ATOMS: atom_id res chain seq x y z
N MET A 1 -20.67 -13.87 40.85
CA MET A 1 -19.34 -13.63 40.26
C MET A 1 -19.38 -12.20 39.75
N ASN A 2 -18.52 -11.33 40.26
CA ASN A 2 -18.57 -9.91 39.89
C ASN A 2 -18.23 -9.77 38.41
N LEU A 3 -18.81 -8.80 37.70
CA LEU A 3 -18.44 -8.50 36.30
C LEU A 3 -16.92 -8.32 36.14
N LEU A 4 -16.26 -7.77 37.17
CA LEU A 4 -14.80 -7.65 37.22
C LEU A 4 -14.08 -9.00 37.21
N ASP A 5 -14.61 -10.03 37.87
CA ASP A 5 -14.01 -11.38 37.90
C ASP A 5 -14.14 -12.07 36.53
N ALA A 6 -15.25 -11.83 35.81
CA ALA A 6 -15.50 -12.44 34.51
C ALA A 6 -14.60 -11.88 33.39
N HIS A 7 -14.17 -10.61 33.50
CA HIS A 7 -13.40 -9.91 32.47
C HIS A 7 -11.93 -9.70 32.82
N LEU A 8 -11.47 -10.17 33.99
CA LEU A 8 -10.08 -10.04 34.43
C LEU A 8 -9.11 -10.79 33.52
N VAL A 9 -9.40 -12.06 33.20
CA VAL A 9 -8.55 -12.88 32.33
C VAL A 9 -8.47 -12.30 30.91
N PRO A 10 -9.60 -11.96 30.25
CA PRO A 10 -9.56 -11.28 28.95
C PRO A 10 -8.82 -9.93 28.97
N ALA A 11 -8.88 -9.14 30.05
CA ALA A 11 -8.10 -7.90 30.16
C ALA A 11 -6.59 -8.18 30.15
N VAL A 12 -6.13 -9.16 30.95
CA VAL A 12 -4.70 -9.52 30.98
C VAL A 12 -4.25 -10.10 29.64
N ASP A 13 -5.12 -10.86 28.96
CA ASP A 13 -4.89 -11.32 27.60
C ASP A 13 -4.79 -10.17 26.59
N GLY A 14 -5.59 -9.13 26.76
CA GLY A 14 -5.53 -7.91 25.96
C GLY A 14 -4.19 -7.21 26.08
N VAL A 15 -3.68 -7.06 27.31
CA VAL A 15 -2.33 -6.53 27.55
C VAL A 15 -1.27 -7.42 26.90
N ALA A 16 -1.35 -8.75 27.04
CA ALA A 16 -0.38 -9.67 26.43
C ALA A 16 -0.36 -9.53 24.90
N TYR A 17 -1.54 -9.54 24.28
CA TYR A 17 -1.68 -9.40 22.84
C TYR A 17 -1.23 -8.02 22.34
N GLY A 18 -1.59 -6.96 23.07
CA GLY A 18 -1.16 -5.60 22.78
C GLY A 18 0.36 -5.42 22.88
N LEU A 19 1.00 -6.01 23.88
CA LEU A 19 2.46 -5.98 24.02
C LEU A 19 3.19 -6.76 22.92
N LEU A 20 2.62 -7.87 22.44
CA LEU A 20 3.12 -8.59 21.27
C LEU A 20 3.12 -7.68 20.04
N LEU A 21 1.96 -7.07 19.75
CA LEU A 21 1.85 -6.11 18.65
C LEU A 21 2.77 -4.91 18.84
N PHE A 22 2.99 -4.46 20.08
CA PHE A 22 3.91 -3.37 20.37
C PHE A 22 5.35 -3.69 19.97
N VAL A 23 5.88 -4.86 20.32
CA VAL A 23 7.28 -5.22 19.97
C VAL A 23 7.45 -5.27 18.45
N VAL A 24 6.48 -5.83 17.72
CA VAL A 24 6.47 -5.83 16.26
C VAL A 24 6.38 -4.40 15.71
N ALA A 25 5.42 -3.60 16.20
CA ALA A 25 5.20 -2.20 15.79
C ALA A 25 6.39 -1.27 16.11
N ALA A 26 7.11 -1.53 17.20
CA ALA A 26 8.31 -0.80 17.57
C ALA A 26 9.44 -1.05 16.57
N GLY A 27 9.61 -2.29 16.10
CA GLY A 27 10.52 -2.63 15.00
C GLY A 27 10.15 -1.92 13.70
N LEU A 28 8.86 -1.89 13.35
CA LEU A 28 8.36 -1.20 12.16
C LEU A 28 8.55 0.33 12.25
N SER A 29 8.27 0.91 13.43
CA SER A 29 8.48 2.34 13.71
C SER A 29 9.95 2.71 13.63
N LEU A 30 10.83 1.86 14.15
CA LEU A 30 12.28 2.04 14.08
C LEU A 30 12.77 2.02 12.62
N ALA A 31 12.36 1.01 11.83
CA ALA A 31 12.73 0.91 10.42
C ALA A 31 12.28 2.14 9.62
N PHE A 32 11.03 2.57 9.82
CA PHE A 32 10.49 3.72 9.11
C PHE A 32 11.13 5.04 9.57
N GLY A 33 11.28 5.22 10.88
CA GLY A 33 11.72 6.48 11.50
C GLY A 33 13.10 6.92 11.04
N THR A 34 13.95 6.01 10.58
CA THR A 34 15.34 6.31 10.20
C THR A 34 15.62 6.11 8.72
N ALA A 35 14.84 5.26 8.05
CA ALA A 35 15.05 4.93 6.65
C ALA A 35 14.04 5.59 5.71
N GLY A 36 12.91 6.09 6.24
CA GLY A 36 11.77 6.55 5.43
C GLY A 36 11.12 5.44 4.61
N VAL A 37 11.42 4.16 4.89
CA VAL A 37 10.87 3.03 4.13
C VAL A 37 9.69 2.45 4.87
N LEU A 38 8.52 2.44 4.22
CA LEU A 38 7.41 1.60 4.66
C LEU A 38 7.74 0.15 4.33
N ASN A 39 8.27 -0.58 5.32
CA ASN A 39 8.64 -1.98 5.15
C ASN A 39 7.40 -2.88 5.26
N LEU A 40 6.85 -3.27 4.11
CA LEU A 40 5.71 -4.19 4.03
C LEU A 40 6.13 -5.66 4.21
N SER A 41 7.42 -5.98 4.30
CA SER A 41 7.89 -7.33 4.63
C SER A 41 8.02 -7.58 6.13
N HIS A 42 7.66 -6.62 6.99
CA HIS A 42 7.90 -6.71 8.42
C HIS A 42 7.15 -7.87 9.08
N GLY A 43 5.92 -8.16 8.63
CA GLY A 43 5.18 -9.35 9.08
C GLY A 43 5.83 -10.66 8.63
N MET A 44 6.52 -10.68 7.49
CA MET A 44 7.32 -11.84 7.06
C MET A 44 8.53 -12.04 7.98
N LEU A 45 9.16 -10.96 8.49
CA LEU A 45 10.24 -11.07 9.49
C LEU A 45 9.75 -11.66 10.81
N TYR A 46 8.53 -11.32 11.23
CA TYR A 46 7.86 -11.98 12.36
C TYR A 46 7.64 -13.47 12.08
N ALA A 47 7.11 -13.81 10.89
CA ALA A 47 6.84 -15.19 10.51
C ALA A 47 8.12 -16.04 10.47
N ILE A 48 9.23 -15.53 9.93
CA ILE A 48 10.54 -16.23 10.00
C ILE A 48 10.86 -16.62 11.45
N GLY A 49 10.69 -15.70 12.40
CA GLY A 49 10.89 -15.99 13.81
C GLY A 49 9.93 -17.05 14.34
N ALA A 50 8.63 -16.93 14.05
CA ALA A 50 7.60 -17.85 14.52
C ALA A 50 7.82 -19.29 13.99
N TYR A 51 8.07 -19.45 12.69
CA TYR A 51 8.34 -20.75 12.07
C TYR A 51 9.65 -21.37 12.60
N THR A 52 10.73 -20.59 12.68
CA THR A 52 12.01 -21.08 13.24
C THR A 52 11.87 -21.46 14.71
N GLY A 53 11.12 -20.68 15.49
CA GLY A 53 10.85 -20.95 16.89
C GLY A 53 10.03 -22.22 17.09
N ALA A 54 9.00 -22.43 16.26
CA ALA A 54 8.16 -23.62 16.28
C ALA A 54 8.93 -24.90 15.93
N GLU A 55 9.74 -24.86 14.87
CA GLU A 55 10.54 -26.00 14.43
C GLU A 55 11.57 -26.45 15.49
N LEU A 56 12.17 -25.48 16.20
CA LEU A 56 13.13 -25.73 17.26
C LEU A 56 12.49 -25.96 18.63
N SER A 57 11.15 -25.94 18.71
CA SER A 57 10.42 -26.11 19.96
C SER A 57 10.29 -27.58 20.34
N ASP A 58 11.15 -28.03 21.26
CA ASP A 58 11.18 -29.40 21.77
C ASP A 58 10.49 -29.57 23.14
N GLY A 59 9.95 -28.48 23.70
CA GLY A 59 9.39 -28.45 25.06
C GLY A 59 10.45 -28.36 26.17
N THR A 60 11.70 -28.02 25.84
CA THR A 60 12.77 -27.76 26.81
C THR A 60 13.19 -26.30 26.83
N TRP A 61 13.84 -25.86 27.90
CA TRP A 61 14.45 -24.52 27.97
C TRP A 61 15.55 -24.34 26.92
N GLY A 62 16.24 -25.42 26.54
CA GLY A 62 17.26 -25.41 25.50
C GLY A 62 16.65 -25.09 24.13
N GLY A 63 15.57 -25.78 23.76
CA GLY A 63 14.83 -25.51 22.52
C GLY A 63 14.25 -24.10 22.47
N LEU A 64 13.69 -23.59 23.57
CA LEU A 64 13.19 -22.21 23.63
C LEU A 64 14.30 -21.17 23.41
N VAL A 65 15.46 -21.32 24.06
CA VAL A 65 16.58 -20.38 23.93
C VAL A 65 17.23 -20.48 22.56
N LEU A 66 17.40 -21.71 22.04
CA LEU A 66 17.91 -21.95 20.70
C LEU A 66 16.95 -21.37 19.64
N GLY A 67 15.65 -21.61 19.78
CA GLY A 67 14.60 -21.05 18.92
C GLY A 67 14.59 -19.53 18.95
N LEU A 68 14.71 -18.92 20.14
CA LEU A 68 14.79 -17.47 20.28
C LEU A 68 16.04 -16.91 19.62
N ALA A 69 17.20 -17.52 19.83
CA ALA A 69 18.46 -17.09 19.24
C ALA A 69 18.45 -17.25 17.70
N ALA A 70 18.06 -18.44 17.21
CA ALA A 70 18.03 -18.76 15.79
C ALA A 70 16.97 -17.94 15.04
N GLY A 71 15.75 -17.85 15.56
CA GLY A 71 14.67 -17.07 14.95
C GLY A 71 14.96 -15.57 14.92
N THR A 72 15.51 -15.03 16.01
CA THR A 72 15.95 -13.62 16.06
C THR A 72 17.09 -13.37 15.07
N ALA A 73 18.09 -14.27 15.00
CA ALA A 73 19.21 -14.14 14.09
C ALA A 73 18.77 -14.26 12.61
N ALA A 74 17.90 -15.22 12.29
CA ALA A 74 17.36 -15.40 10.94
C ALA A 74 16.58 -14.16 10.47
N ALA A 75 15.70 -13.63 11.32
CA ALA A 75 14.96 -12.41 11.01
C ALA A 75 15.86 -11.17 10.93
N ALA A 76 16.92 -11.08 11.75
CA ALA A 76 17.92 -10.02 11.67
C ALA A 76 18.72 -10.07 10.36
N LEU A 77 19.12 -11.27 9.92
CA LEU A 77 19.81 -11.49 8.65
C LEU A 77 18.89 -11.16 7.46
N ALA A 78 17.61 -11.57 7.52
CA ALA A 78 16.62 -11.20 6.52
C ALA A 78 16.41 -9.67 6.46
N GLY A 79 16.35 -9.01 7.62
CA GLY A 79 16.32 -7.55 7.71
C GLY A 79 17.56 -6.88 7.10
N ALA A 80 18.76 -7.41 7.37
CA ALA A 80 19.99 -6.93 6.74
C ALA A 80 19.99 -7.14 5.21
N GLY A 81 19.47 -8.28 4.73
CA GLY A 81 19.27 -8.57 3.32
C GLY A 81 18.31 -7.58 2.64
N LEU A 82 17.25 -7.18 3.35
CA LEU A 82 16.31 -6.16 2.88
C LEU A 82 16.98 -4.79 2.69
N SER A 83 17.94 -4.42 3.55
CA SER A 83 18.77 -3.23 3.34
C SER A 83 19.55 -3.34 2.03
N ALA A 84 20.23 -4.46 1.79
CA ALA A 84 20.96 -4.68 0.53
C ALA A 84 20.03 -4.58 -0.70
N ALA A 85 18.82 -5.13 -0.62
CA ALA A 85 17.82 -5.06 -1.69
C ALA A 85 17.31 -3.63 -1.93
N THR A 86 17.12 -2.83 -0.89
CA THR A 86 16.58 -1.46 -1.01
C THR A 86 17.63 -0.41 -1.38
N VAL A 87 18.93 -0.68 -1.18
CA VAL A 87 20.04 0.25 -1.49
C VAL A 87 20.05 0.72 -2.96
N PRO A 88 19.93 -0.13 -3.99
CA PRO A 88 19.88 0.32 -5.39
C PRO A 88 18.68 1.23 -5.68
N LEU A 89 17.66 1.19 -4.83
CA LEU A 89 16.43 1.95 -4.94
C LEU A 89 16.35 3.18 -4.06
N ALA A 90 17.38 3.48 -3.27
CA ALA A 90 17.43 4.65 -2.41
C ALA A 90 17.16 5.98 -3.16
N ARG A 91 17.46 6.03 -4.46
CA ARG A 91 17.22 7.20 -5.33
C ARG A 91 15.86 7.18 -6.05
N ARG A 92 15.09 6.10 -5.97
CA ARG A 92 13.84 5.87 -6.73
C ARG A 92 12.57 6.20 -5.94
N GLY A 93 12.72 6.70 -4.71
CA GLY A 93 11.62 7.14 -3.84
C GLY A 93 10.98 5.99 -3.04
N HIS A 94 10.23 6.37 -2.01
CA HIS A 94 9.70 5.44 -1.00
C HIS A 94 8.72 4.40 -1.55
N LEU A 95 7.97 4.72 -2.63
CA LEU A 95 7.03 3.79 -3.24
C LEU A 95 7.71 2.57 -3.84
N ALA A 96 8.85 2.77 -4.51
CA ALA A 96 9.58 1.67 -5.13
C ALA A 96 10.16 0.73 -4.07
N GLN A 97 10.59 1.28 -2.93
CA GLN A 97 11.04 0.49 -1.79
C GLN A 97 9.89 -0.26 -1.12
N ALA A 98 8.73 0.38 -0.91
CA ALA A 98 7.55 -0.28 -0.36
C ALA A 98 7.09 -1.46 -1.25
N LEU A 99 7.02 -1.25 -2.57
CA LEU A 99 6.68 -2.31 -3.53
C LEU A 99 7.70 -3.45 -3.52
N LEU A 100 8.99 -3.15 -3.43
CA LEU A 100 10.03 -4.16 -3.28
C LEU A 100 9.82 -4.98 -2.01
N THR A 101 9.59 -4.31 -0.87
CA THR A 101 9.38 -4.99 0.40
C THR A 101 8.12 -5.85 0.38
N PHE A 102 7.05 -5.42 -0.29
CA PHE A 102 5.85 -6.24 -0.48
C PHE A 102 6.12 -7.45 -1.36
N GLY A 103 6.85 -7.28 -2.48
CA GLY A 103 7.26 -8.41 -3.32
C GLY A 103 8.11 -9.44 -2.56
N ILE A 104 9.05 -8.97 -1.73
CA ILE A 104 9.83 -9.83 -0.83
C ILE A 104 8.95 -10.50 0.22
N ALA A 105 7.91 -9.82 0.72
CA ALA A 105 6.96 -10.40 1.67
C ALA A 105 6.20 -11.57 1.04
N LEU A 106 5.69 -11.40 -0.18
CA LEU A 106 4.95 -12.45 -0.90
C LEU A 106 5.86 -13.66 -1.21
N VAL A 107 7.06 -13.42 -1.73
CA VAL A 107 8.04 -14.51 -1.98
C VAL A 107 8.41 -15.21 -0.67
N GLY A 108 8.71 -14.46 0.39
CA GLY A 108 9.10 -15.03 1.67
C GLY A 108 7.97 -15.82 2.34
N GLY A 109 6.73 -15.31 2.31
CA GLY A 109 5.56 -16.00 2.87
C GLY A 109 5.28 -17.32 2.16
N ASP A 110 5.28 -17.32 0.83
CA ASP A 110 5.06 -18.53 0.03
C ASP A 110 6.18 -19.55 0.23
N LEU A 111 7.44 -19.12 0.29
CA LEU A 111 8.57 -19.99 0.60
C LEU A 111 8.45 -20.61 2.00
N LEU A 112 8.00 -19.86 3.02
CA LEU A 112 7.78 -20.43 4.35
C LEU A 112 6.74 -21.55 4.31
N ILE A 113 5.63 -21.36 3.59
CA ILE A 113 4.60 -22.39 3.40
C ILE A 113 5.15 -23.61 2.66
N GLN A 114 5.97 -23.40 1.62
CA GLN A 114 6.60 -24.51 0.89
C GLN A 114 7.61 -25.30 1.74
N PHE A 115 8.38 -24.62 2.60
CA PHE A 115 9.39 -25.27 3.44
C PHE A 115 8.79 -25.99 4.66
N PHE A 116 7.80 -25.38 5.31
CA PHE A 116 7.26 -25.87 6.58
C PHE A 116 5.89 -26.56 6.46
N GLY A 117 5.23 -26.44 5.31
CA GLY A 117 3.89 -26.95 5.08
C GLY A 117 2.80 -25.87 5.17
N ALA A 118 1.61 -26.23 4.69
CA ALA A 118 0.43 -25.37 4.69
C ALA A 118 -0.39 -25.44 5.97
N ASP A 119 -0.02 -26.30 6.92
CA ASP A 119 -0.70 -26.42 8.21
C ASP A 119 -0.04 -25.51 9.26
N GLU A 120 -0.82 -25.13 10.27
CA GLU A 120 -0.28 -24.45 11.45
C GLU A 120 0.66 -25.38 12.22
N LEU A 121 1.89 -24.92 12.48
CA LEU A 121 2.88 -25.69 13.23
C LEU A 121 2.57 -25.65 14.73
N PRO A 122 2.52 -26.81 15.41
CA PRO A 122 2.35 -26.84 16.85
C PRO A 122 3.63 -26.32 17.54
N VAL A 123 3.47 -25.47 18.55
CA VAL A 123 4.59 -24.90 19.31
C VAL A 123 4.61 -25.48 20.72
N ARG A 124 5.72 -26.11 21.10
CA ARG A 124 5.88 -26.72 22.43
C ARG A 124 6.66 -25.80 23.35
N VAL A 125 6.09 -25.47 24.51
CA VAL A 125 6.74 -24.64 25.51
C VAL A 125 7.33 -25.51 26.64
N PRO A 126 8.39 -25.05 27.33
CA PRO A 126 8.91 -25.73 28.51
C PRO A 126 7.81 -26.04 29.54
N GLY A 127 7.81 -27.23 30.14
CA GLY A 127 6.75 -27.65 31.07
C GLY A 127 6.52 -26.70 32.26
N ALA A 128 7.53 -25.93 32.66
CA ALA A 128 7.39 -24.87 33.67
C ALA A 128 6.48 -23.71 33.19
N LEU A 129 6.53 -23.38 31.90
CA LEU A 129 5.72 -22.33 31.27
C LEU A 129 4.37 -22.85 30.77
N ASP A 130 4.24 -24.16 30.54
CA ASP A 130 2.98 -24.85 30.24
C ASP A 130 2.05 -24.98 31.46
N SER A 131 2.52 -24.52 32.63
CA SER A 131 1.74 -24.48 33.86
C SER A 131 0.78 -23.28 33.91
N SER A 132 -0.18 -23.32 34.82
CA SER A 132 -1.05 -22.19 35.13
C SER A 132 -0.75 -21.64 36.52
N VAL A 133 -0.78 -20.32 36.66
CA VAL A 133 -0.61 -19.60 37.92
C VAL A 133 -1.95 -19.03 38.34
N HIS A 134 -2.21 -18.98 39.65
CA HIS A 134 -3.39 -18.30 40.19
C HIS A 134 -3.16 -16.79 40.22
N LEU A 135 -3.85 -16.07 39.34
CA LEU A 135 -3.86 -14.61 39.26
C LEU A 135 -5.21 -14.10 39.76
N LEU A 136 -5.22 -13.40 40.91
CA LEU A 136 -6.43 -12.82 41.53
C LEU A 136 -7.60 -13.82 41.64
N GLY A 137 -7.30 -15.09 41.96
CA GLY A 137 -8.29 -16.16 42.10
C GLY A 137 -8.57 -16.97 40.83
N HIS A 138 -8.10 -16.53 39.67
CA HIS A 138 -8.30 -17.21 38.37
C HIS A 138 -7.04 -17.95 37.92
N ARG A 139 -7.18 -19.07 37.19
CA ARG A 139 -6.04 -19.74 36.56
C ARG A 139 -5.66 -19.02 35.29
N TYR A 140 -4.41 -18.60 35.19
CA TYR A 140 -3.86 -17.88 34.04
C TYR A 140 -2.59 -18.57 33.53
N PRO A 141 -2.40 -18.75 32.20
CA PRO A 141 -1.21 -19.42 31.67
C PRO A 141 0.09 -18.71 32.05
N ALA A 142 1.05 -19.44 32.64
CA ALA A 142 2.34 -18.88 33.07
C ALA A 142 3.12 -18.30 31.88
N TYR A 143 3.02 -18.95 30.71
CA TYR A 143 3.64 -18.49 29.47
C TYR A 143 3.27 -17.05 29.10
N ARG A 144 2.00 -16.67 29.20
CA ARG A 144 1.53 -15.32 28.83
C ARG A 144 2.08 -14.23 29.76
N LEU A 145 2.24 -14.53 31.05
CA LEU A 145 2.89 -13.61 32.00
C LEU A 145 4.39 -13.46 31.71
N CYS A 146 5.07 -14.56 31.43
CA CYS A 146 6.47 -14.56 31.01
C CYS A 146 6.66 -13.74 29.73
N PHE A 147 5.76 -13.93 28.77
CA PHE A 147 5.71 -13.17 27.53
C PHE A 147 5.54 -11.66 27.78
N ILE A 148 4.57 -11.25 28.60
CA ILE A 148 4.35 -9.85 28.99
C ILE A 148 5.66 -9.26 29.56
N ALA A 149 6.29 -9.95 30.49
CA ALA A 149 7.53 -9.49 31.11
C ALA A 149 8.67 -9.34 30.08
N MET A 150 8.81 -10.30 29.17
CA MET A 150 9.81 -10.26 28.10
C MET A 150 9.53 -9.14 27.09
N ALA A 151 8.28 -8.93 26.70
CA ALA A 151 7.90 -7.86 25.79
C ALA A 151 8.20 -6.47 26.37
N VAL A 152 7.90 -6.27 27.66
CA VAL A 152 8.27 -5.04 28.39
C VAL A 152 9.79 -4.89 28.49
N ALA A 153 10.53 -5.98 28.74
CA ALA A 153 11.99 -5.94 28.78
C ALA A 153 12.61 -5.57 27.42
N LEU A 154 12.13 -6.16 26.32
CA LEU A 154 12.54 -5.83 24.95
C LEU A 154 12.21 -4.37 24.60
N ALA A 155 11.03 -3.89 24.99
CA ALA A 155 10.61 -2.49 24.85
C ALA A 155 11.54 -1.51 25.57
N ALA A 156 11.83 -1.79 26.84
CA ALA A 156 12.70 -0.97 27.67
C ALA A 156 14.14 -0.99 27.14
N PHE A 157 14.63 -2.16 26.73
CA PHE A 157 15.95 -2.32 26.14
C PHE A 157 16.09 -1.55 24.82
N GLY A 158 15.15 -1.70 23.89
CA GLY A 158 15.15 -0.95 22.62
C GLY A 158 15.12 0.56 22.85
N THR A 159 14.28 1.03 23.79
CA THR A 159 14.20 2.45 24.16
C THR A 159 15.50 2.95 24.78
N TRP A 160 16.13 2.17 25.66
CA TRP A 160 17.42 2.50 26.25
C TRP A 160 18.53 2.57 25.19
N VAL A 161 18.60 1.59 24.27
CA VAL A 161 19.55 1.59 23.16
C VAL A 161 19.36 2.85 22.32
N LEU A 162 18.12 3.17 21.93
CA LEU A 162 17.86 4.33 21.09
C LEU A 162 18.17 5.63 21.84
N THR A 163 17.72 5.82 23.08
CA THR A 163 17.82 7.12 23.77
C THR A 163 19.16 7.38 24.44
N ARG A 164 19.83 6.35 24.96
CA ARG A 164 21.02 6.51 25.83
C ARG A 164 22.34 6.10 25.18
N THR A 165 22.35 5.45 24.01
CA THR A 165 23.60 4.96 23.40
C THR A 165 24.05 5.77 22.19
N ARG A 166 25.36 5.64 21.85
CA ARG A 166 25.95 6.24 20.64
C ARG A 166 25.33 5.68 19.36
N VAL A 167 24.96 4.39 19.36
CA VAL A 167 24.25 3.76 18.24
C VAL A 167 22.93 4.48 18.02
N GLY A 168 22.15 4.69 19.08
CA GLY A 168 20.91 5.45 19.02
C GLY A 168 21.06 6.90 18.56
N ALA A 169 22.16 7.56 18.93
CA ALA A 169 22.50 8.89 18.42
C ALA A 169 22.81 8.88 16.92
N ALA A 170 23.59 7.90 16.44
CA ALA A 170 23.88 7.74 15.01
C ALA A 170 22.62 7.42 14.19
N VAL A 171 21.72 6.61 14.75
CA VAL A 171 20.42 6.26 14.16
C VAL A 171 19.54 7.50 13.98
N ARG A 172 19.40 8.34 15.02
CA ARG A 172 18.68 9.62 14.90
C ARG A 172 19.35 10.58 13.92
N ALA A 173 20.67 10.74 13.98
CA ALA A 173 21.41 11.59 13.05
C ALA A 173 21.28 11.12 11.59
N SER A 174 21.21 9.80 11.37
CA SER A 174 20.95 9.22 10.04
C SER A 174 19.56 9.55 9.53
N ALA A 175 18.56 9.64 10.40
CA ALA A 175 17.19 10.01 10.05
C ALA A 175 17.10 11.49 9.65
N ASP A 176 17.82 12.35 10.37
CA ASP A 176 17.77 13.80 10.17
C ASP A 176 18.61 14.24 8.95
N ASP A 177 19.88 13.85 8.87
CA ASP A 177 20.74 14.16 7.73
C ASP A 177 21.82 13.08 7.51
N PRO A 178 21.59 12.11 6.61
CA PRO A 178 22.58 11.09 6.26
C PRO A 178 23.90 11.66 5.75
N GLN A 179 23.89 12.83 5.10
CA GLN A 179 25.10 13.45 4.56
C GLN A 179 25.95 14.08 5.66
N MET A 180 25.31 14.74 6.63
CA MET A 180 25.97 15.25 7.82
C MET A 180 26.57 14.11 8.64
N LEU A 181 25.83 13.01 8.81
CA LEU A 181 26.33 11.82 9.49
C LEU A 181 27.59 11.27 8.79
N ALA A 182 27.59 11.21 7.46
CA ALA A 182 28.75 10.80 6.68
C ALA A 182 29.98 11.69 6.91
N ALA A 183 29.78 13.00 7.07
CA ALA A 183 30.86 13.95 7.35
C ALA A 183 31.53 13.73 8.72
N THR A 184 30.81 13.14 9.69
CA THR A 184 31.36 12.76 11.01
C THR A 184 32.17 11.46 10.99
N GLY A 185 32.30 10.80 9.83
CA GLY A 185 33.03 9.53 9.67
C GLY A 185 32.19 8.26 9.84
N HIS A 186 30.89 8.37 10.13
CA HIS A 186 29.99 7.22 10.20
C HIS A 186 29.44 6.87 8.80
N ASN A 187 29.31 5.58 8.48
CA ASN A 187 28.73 5.16 7.20
C ASN A 187 27.19 5.07 7.30
N PRO A 188 26.42 5.93 6.60
CA PRO A 188 24.95 5.90 6.69
C PRO A 188 24.35 4.58 6.19
N ARG A 189 25.01 3.90 5.25
CA ARG A 189 24.56 2.59 4.76
C ARG A 189 24.67 1.51 5.84
N ALA A 190 25.75 1.53 6.62
CA ALA A 190 25.93 0.60 7.73
C ALA A 190 24.89 0.85 8.83
N VAL A 191 24.58 2.13 9.11
CA VAL A 191 23.51 2.50 10.06
C VAL A 191 22.15 2.02 9.55
N HIS A 192 21.83 2.23 8.27
CA HIS A 192 20.59 1.75 7.66
C HIS A 192 20.47 0.21 7.73
N THR A 193 21.52 -0.54 7.37
CA THR A 193 21.55 -2.01 7.50
C THR A 193 21.39 -2.45 8.95
N GLY A 194 22.08 -1.79 9.89
CA GLY A 194 21.99 -2.10 11.32
C GLY A 194 20.58 -1.87 11.87
N VAL A 195 19.90 -0.80 11.45
CA VAL A 195 18.52 -0.54 11.85
C VAL A 195 17.56 -1.60 11.29
N LEU A 196 17.68 -1.94 10.01
CA LEU A 196 16.81 -2.94 9.38
C LEU A 196 17.05 -4.34 9.98
N ALA A 197 18.30 -4.68 10.30
CA ALA A 197 18.64 -5.90 11.03
C ALA A 197 18.07 -5.89 12.46
N ALA A 198 18.14 -4.78 13.18
CA ALA A 198 17.56 -4.66 14.53
C ALA A 198 16.02 -4.72 14.51
N ALA A 199 15.38 -4.11 13.51
CA ALA A 199 13.94 -4.21 13.30
C ALA A 199 13.52 -5.66 13.01
N GLY A 200 14.29 -6.36 12.17
CA GLY A 200 14.11 -7.80 11.92
C GLY A 200 14.34 -8.64 13.18
N ALA A 201 15.37 -8.35 13.97
CA ALA A 201 15.62 -9.02 15.24
C ALA A 201 14.44 -8.88 16.21
N LEU A 202 13.90 -7.67 16.38
CA LEU A 202 12.73 -7.43 17.24
C LEU A 202 11.49 -8.17 16.72
N ALA A 203 11.27 -8.16 15.40
CA ALA A 203 10.15 -8.89 14.79
C ALA A 203 10.30 -10.41 14.96
N GLY A 204 11.50 -10.97 14.73
CA GLY A 204 11.78 -12.38 14.90
C GLY A 204 11.69 -12.85 16.35
N ALA A 205 12.21 -12.06 17.29
CA ALA A 205 12.06 -12.32 18.72
C ALA A 205 10.57 -12.31 19.13
N ALA A 206 9.80 -11.33 18.66
CA ALA A 206 8.36 -11.31 18.85
C ALA A 206 7.67 -12.51 18.18
N GLY A 207 8.16 -12.96 17.03
CA GLY A 207 7.69 -14.15 16.32
C GLY A 207 7.84 -15.41 17.14
N VAL A 208 9.04 -15.70 17.63
CA VAL A 208 9.32 -16.88 18.47
C VAL A 208 8.47 -16.88 19.74
N LEU A 209 8.42 -15.73 20.41
CA LEU A 209 7.68 -15.56 21.67
C LEU A 209 6.15 -15.48 21.46
N GLY A 210 5.71 -15.08 20.27
CA GLY A 210 4.30 -15.01 19.87
C GLY A 210 3.78 -16.29 19.24
N ALA A 211 4.66 -17.22 18.87
CA ALA A 211 4.28 -18.44 18.16
C ALA A 211 3.25 -19.29 18.92
N PRO A 212 3.32 -19.48 20.26
CA PRO A 212 2.26 -20.18 21.01
C PRO A 212 0.95 -19.40 21.16
N ILE A 213 0.91 -18.11 20.81
CA ILE A 213 -0.26 -17.25 20.94
C ILE A 213 -1.01 -17.13 19.62
N ILE A 214 -0.30 -16.82 18.54
CA ILE A 214 -0.88 -16.61 17.20
C ILE A 214 -0.77 -17.85 16.30
N GLY A 215 0.20 -18.74 16.54
CA GLY A 215 0.48 -19.88 15.67
C GLY A 215 1.25 -19.46 14.40
N PRO A 216 2.32 -20.18 14.01
CA PRO A 216 2.92 -20.05 12.68
C PRO A 216 2.10 -20.86 11.67
N GLY A 217 1.45 -20.18 10.73
CA GLY A 217 0.70 -20.80 9.64
C GLY A 217 0.51 -19.85 8.45
N PRO A 218 -0.21 -20.29 7.40
CA PRO A 218 -0.55 -19.44 6.27
C PRO A 218 -1.31 -18.18 6.71
N GLY A 219 -0.92 -17.03 6.17
CA GLY A 219 -1.53 -15.73 6.51
C GLY A 219 -1.06 -15.10 7.83
N THR A 220 -0.29 -15.80 8.68
CA THR A 220 0.24 -15.23 9.93
C THR A 220 1.05 -13.95 9.70
N SER A 221 1.87 -13.92 8.64
CA SER A 221 2.68 -12.74 8.27
C SER A 221 1.81 -11.53 7.90
N GLU A 222 0.73 -11.75 7.15
CA GLU A 222 -0.20 -10.71 6.69
C GLU A 222 -1.03 -10.16 7.86
N ASN A 223 -1.57 -11.06 8.70
CA ASN A 223 -2.33 -10.70 9.89
C ASN A 223 -1.49 -9.84 10.85
N VAL A 224 -0.25 -10.26 11.14
CA VAL A 224 0.62 -9.51 12.05
C VAL A 224 1.10 -8.19 11.43
N LEU A 225 1.38 -8.16 10.12
CA LEU A 225 1.69 -6.91 9.42
C LEU A 225 0.53 -5.92 9.51
N MET A 226 -0.70 -6.37 9.24
CA MET A 226 -1.90 -5.54 9.28
C MET A 226 -2.13 -4.95 10.67
N LEU A 227 -2.10 -5.78 11.72
CA LEU A 227 -2.32 -5.33 13.09
C LEU A 227 -1.21 -4.41 13.60
N SER A 228 0.05 -4.69 13.25
CA SER A 228 1.17 -3.81 13.61
C SER A 228 1.11 -2.48 12.87
N LEU A 229 0.66 -2.44 11.60
CA LEU A 229 0.40 -1.21 10.87
C LEU A 229 -0.71 -0.39 11.51
N VAL A 230 -1.81 -1.01 11.95
CA VAL A 230 -2.87 -0.33 12.71
C VAL A 230 -2.29 0.34 13.96
N VAL A 231 -1.50 -0.39 14.75
CA VAL A 231 -0.85 0.14 15.96
C VAL A 231 0.07 1.33 15.63
N VAL A 232 0.90 1.22 14.59
CA VAL A 232 1.83 2.28 14.18
C VAL A 232 1.08 3.52 13.66
N VAL A 233 -0.02 3.32 12.92
CA VAL A 233 -0.87 4.42 12.45
C VAL A 233 -1.56 5.11 13.63
N LEU A 234 -2.01 4.33 14.61
CA LEU A 234 -2.73 4.76 15.81
C LEU A 234 -1.82 5.56 16.76
N GLY A 235 -0.63 5.02 17.06
CA GLY A 235 0.35 5.65 17.95
C GLY A 235 1.22 6.70 17.28
N GLY A 236 1.40 6.62 15.96
CA GLY A 236 2.29 7.48 15.21
C GLY A 236 3.75 7.03 15.29
N LEU A 237 4.46 7.17 14.16
CA LEU A 237 5.82 6.63 13.97
C LEU A 237 6.91 7.25 14.85
N ARG A 238 6.67 8.45 15.38
CA ARG A 238 7.71 9.25 16.07
C ARG A 238 7.69 9.12 17.59
N SER A 239 6.68 8.46 18.17
CA SER A 239 6.53 8.34 19.63
C SER A 239 6.31 6.89 20.03
N LEU A 240 7.37 6.27 20.59
CA LEU A 240 7.30 4.90 21.12
C LEU A 240 6.21 4.76 22.21
N TRP A 241 6.01 5.79 23.04
CA TRP A 241 4.99 5.77 24.08
C TRP A 241 3.56 5.82 23.52
N ALA A 242 3.34 6.57 22.45
CA ALA A 242 2.05 6.59 21.81
C ALA A 242 1.80 5.26 21.06
N THR A 243 2.82 4.68 20.42
CA THR A 243 2.75 3.31 19.86
C THR A 243 2.45 2.27 20.93
N PHE A 244 3.01 2.40 22.13
CA PHE A 244 2.71 1.52 23.27
C PHE A 244 1.26 1.63 23.72
N ALA A 245 0.78 2.86 23.98
CA ALA A 245 -0.61 3.08 24.38
C ALA A 245 -1.59 2.59 23.30
N ALA A 246 -1.27 2.83 22.03
CA ALA A 246 -2.02 2.32 20.89
C ALA A 246 -2.06 0.79 20.85
N ALA A 247 -0.93 0.13 21.06
CA ALA A 247 -0.85 -1.32 21.02
C ALA A 247 -1.66 -1.98 22.13
N VAL A 248 -1.57 -1.45 23.36
CA VAL A 248 -2.39 -1.90 24.49
C VAL A 248 -3.87 -1.67 24.19
N ALA A 249 -4.25 -0.49 23.73
CA ALA A 249 -5.64 -0.20 23.36
C ALA A 249 -6.18 -1.17 22.28
N VAL A 250 -5.39 -1.46 21.25
CA VAL A 250 -5.75 -2.43 20.21
C VAL A 250 -5.91 -3.84 20.80
N GLY A 251 -5.00 -4.26 21.68
CA GLY A 251 -5.08 -5.55 22.37
C GLY A 251 -6.30 -5.69 23.27
N GLU A 252 -6.60 -4.67 24.07
CA GLU A 252 -7.81 -4.64 24.91
C GLU A 252 -9.08 -4.71 24.05
N VAL A 253 -9.16 -3.92 22.97
CA VAL A 253 -10.34 -3.94 22.12
C VAL A 253 -10.54 -5.31 21.46
N GLN A 254 -9.46 -5.98 21.05
CA GLN A 254 -9.55 -7.33 20.46
C GLN A 254 -9.98 -8.42 21.45
N THR A 255 -9.65 -8.28 22.73
CA THR A 255 -9.86 -9.34 23.73
C THR A 255 -11.04 -9.04 24.64
N LEU A 256 -11.01 -7.90 25.35
CA LEU A 256 -12.12 -7.44 26.18
C LEU A 256 -13.36 -7.15 25.36
N GLY A 257 -13.21 -6.50 24.21
CA GLY A 257 -14.34 -6.20 23.33
C GLY A 257 -15.13 -7.46 23.04
N VAL A 258 -14.44 -8.53 22.63
CA VAL A 258 -15.05 -9.83 22.29
C VAL A 258 -15.69 -10.48 23.53
N SER A 259 -15.11 -10.28 24.71
CA SER A 259 -15.63 -10.86 25.95
C SER A 259 -16.88 -10.15 26.51
N VAL A 260 -16.98 -8.82 26.37
CA VAL A 260 -18.06 -8.02 26.99
C VAL A 260 -19.22 -7.83 26.03
N LEU A 261 -18.91 -7.53 24.77
CA LEU A 261 -19.88 -7.24 23.72
C LEU A 261 -19.48 -7.98 22.45
N PRO A 262 -19.61 -9.32 22.37
CA PRO A 262 -19.17 -10.10 21.21
C PRO A 262 -19.77 -9.57 19.89
N ASP A 263 -21.02 -9.09 19.94
CA ASP A 263 -21.71 -8.50 18.78
C ASP A 263 -21.17 -7.11 18.40
N LEU A 264 -20.65 -6.33 19.36
CA LEU A 264 -20.13 -4.97 19.10
C LEU A 264 -18.59 -4.90 19.06
N ALA A 265 -17.88 -5.93 19.50
CA ALA A 265 -16.43 -5.97 19.60
C ALA A 265 -15.72 -5.59 18.30
N PRO A 266 -16.15 -6.13 17.14
CA PRO A 266 -15.66 -5.66 15.85
C PRO A 266 -15.77 -4.15 15.65
N TYR A 267 -16.95 -3.61 15.95
CA TYR A 267 -17.31 -2.22 15.72
C TYR A 267 -16.51 -1.28 16.64
N LEU A 268 -16.15 -1.74 17.84
CA LEU A 268 -15.30 -1.00 18.78
C LEU A 268 -13.88 -0.81 18.26
N LEU A 269 -13.30 -1.80 17.56
CA LEU A 269 -11.98 -1.67 16.94
C LEU A 269 -11.99 -0.64 15.81
N PHE A 270 -13.03 -0.63 14.99
CA PHE A 270 -13.18 0.38 13.94
C PHE A 270 -13.53 1.74 14.47
N ALA A 271 -14.35 1.83 15.50
CA ALA A 271 -14.62 3.09 16.18
C ALA A 271 -13.32 3.67 16.75
N ALA A 272 -12.46 2.85 17.36
CA ALA A 272 -11.15 3.29 17.84
C ALA A 272 -10.23 3.77 16.68
N MET A 273 -10.16 3.02 15.58
CA MET A 273 -9.33 3.39 14.43
C MET A 273 -9.87 4.63 13.68
N ALA A 274 -11.19 4.73 13.49
CA ALA A 274 -11.86 5.90 12.93
C ALA A 274 -11.69 7.13 13.82
N ALA A 275 -11.87 6.96 15.14
CA ALA A 275 -11.64 8.02 16.11
C ALA A 275 -10.22 8.54 15.98
N VAL A 276 -9.21 7.68 15.87
CA VAL A 276 -7.83 8.16 15.71
C VAL A 276 -7.57 8.79 14.35
N LEU A 277 -8.16 8.33 13.25
CA LEU A 277 -8.06 9.08 11.99
C LEU A 277 -8.63 10.51 12.14
N VAL A 278 -9.76 10.65 12.85
CA VAL A 278 -10.38 11.95 13.13
C VAL A 278 -9.51 12.78 14.07
N PHE A 279 -9.00 12.21 15.17
CA PHE A 279 -8.20 12.93 16.16
C PHE A 279 -6.80 13.27 15.63
N ARG A 280 -6.12 12.35 14.92
CA ARG A 280 -4.80 12.60 14.31
C ARG A 280 -4.86 13.69 13.25
N SER A 281 -5.98 13.85 12.54
CA SER A 281 -6.19 14.97 11.62
C SER A 281 -6.12 16.34 12.31
N ARG A 282 -6.31 16.40 13.64
CA ARG A 282 -6.21 17.62 14.45
C ARG A 282 -4.81 17.87 15.02
N PHE A 283 -3.96 16.83 15.09
CA PHE A 283 -2.61 16.89 15.70
C PHE A 283 -1.47 16.82 14.68
N THR A 284 -1.76 16.96 13.38
CA THR A 284 -0.67 17.17 12.41
C THR A 284 -0.14 18.58 12.63
N GLU A 285 0.88 18.70 13.49
CA GLU A 285 1.70 19.91 13.47
C GLU A 285 2.17 20.11 12.03
N PRO A 286 2.09 21.35 11.51
CA PRO A 286 2.62 21.62 10.19
C PRO A 286 4.08 21.18 10.20
N GLU A 287 4.44 20.21 9.35
CA GLU A 287 5.83 19.92 9.07
C GLU A 287 6.46 21.28 8.74
N ALA A 288 7.34 21.75 9.65
CA ALA A 288 8.13 22.92 9.41
C ALA A 288 8.83 22.67 8.08
N HIS A 289 8.49 23.50 7.10
CA HIS A 289 8.97 23.37 5.73
C HIS A 289 10.47 23.12 5.72
N GLU A 290 10.89 21.89 5.43
CA GLU A 290 12.24 21.64 4.96
C GLU A 290 12.31 22.01 3.46
N GLU A 291 11.85 23.22 3.15
CA GLU A 291 12.44 23.96 2.06
C GLU A 291 13.82 24.40 2.56
N ARG A 292 14.81 23.53 2.37
CA ARG A 292 16.19 23.99 2.18
C ARG A 292 16.15 24.93 0.98
N GLY A 293 15.89 26.21 1.24
CA GLY A 293 16.32 27.28 0.36
C GLY A 293 17.80 27.02 0.06
N PRO A 294 18.27 27.29 -1.18
CA PRO A 294 19.68 27.08 -1.52
C PRO A 294 20.50 27.74 -0.43
N SER A 295 21.35 26.95 0.23
CA SER A 295 22.23 27.43 1.29
C SER A 295 22.76 28.78 0.85
N SER A 296 22.62 29.76 1.73
CA SER A 296 23.05 31.13 1.48
C SER A 296 24.58 31.19 1.49
N ASP A 297 25.21 30.43 0.59
CA ASP A 297 26.61 30.52 0.29
C ASP A 297 26.80 31.85 -0.47
N PRO A 298 27.48 32.85 0.13
CA PRO A 298 27.71 34.15 -0.52
C PRO A 298 28.42 33.99 -1.87
N VAL A 299 29.22 32.92 -2.03
CA VAL A 299 29.94 32.62 -3.28
C VAL A 299 28.97 32.22 -4.40
N SER A 300 27.92 31.47 -4.12
CA SER A 300 26.89 31.08 -5.10
C SER A 300 26.03 32.26 -5.57
N ARG A 301 25.87 33.27 -4.70
CA ARG A 301 25.13 34.51 -5.00
C ARG A 301 25.97 35.43 -5.87
N LEU A 302 27.26 35.58 -5.55
CA LEU A 302 28.24 36.29 -6.36
C LEU A 302 28.39 35.66 -7.75
N ARG A 303 28.47 34.32 -7.82
CA ARG A 303 28.57 33.58 -9.09
C ARG A 303 27.33 33.77 -9.97
N ARG A 304 26.12 33.86 -9.38
CA ARG A 304 24.89 34.16 -10.12
C ARG A 304 24.82 35.60 -10.61
N LEU A 305 25.25 36.56 -9.80
CA LEU A 305 25.30 37.97 -10.21
C LEU A 305 26.36 38.21 -11.29
N LEU A 306 27.50 37.52 -11.22
CA LEU A 306 28.54 37.55 -12.24
C LEU A 306 28.10 36.84 -13.53
N ALA A 307 27.41 35.70 -13.42
CA ALA A 307 26.83 35.01 -14.58
C ALA A 307 25.75 35.86 -15.27
N ALA A 308 24.87 36.52 -14.50
CA ALA A 308 23.88 37.45 -15.04
C ALA A 308 24.51 38.67 -15.73
N ARG A 309 25.70 39.10 -15.30
CA ARG A 309 26.46 40.17 -15.95
C ARG A 309 27.11 39.73 -17.27
N TRP A 310 27.49 38.45 -17.39
CA TRP A 310 28.09 37.89 -18.60
C TRP A 310 27.06 37.48 -19.66
N GLU A 311 25.80 37.26 -19.25
CA GLU A 311 24.72 36.87 -20.16
C GLU A 311 23.98 38.06 -20.79
N ASN A 312 24.52 39.28 -20.63
CA ASN A 312 24.12 40.49 -21.35
C ASN A 312 24.89 40.68 -22.68
N ARG A 313 25.18 39.59 -23.40
CA ARG A 313 25.40 39.72 -24.85
C ARG A 313 24.03 39.91 -25.51
N PRO A 314 23.85 40.85 -26.45
CA PRO A 314 22.59 40.96 -27.17
C PRO A 314 22.29 39.60 -27.82
N ARG A 315 21.28 38.90 -27.29
CA ARG A 315 20.74 37.72 -27.96
C ARG A 315 20.34 38.20 -29.35
N ALA A 316 20.97 37.66 -30.38
CA ALA A 316 20.54 37.84 -31.76
C ALA A 316 19.02 37.62 -31.78
N ALA A 317 18.31 38.60 -32.35
CA ALA A 317 16.86 38.63 -32.40
C ALA A 317 16.32 37.23 -32.74
N ALA A 318 15.41 36.73 -31.90
CA ALA A 318 14.68 35.51 -32.21
C ALA A 318 14.10 35.65 -33.63
N PRO A 319 14.25 34.65 -34.52
CA PRO A 319 13.65 34.72 -35.83
C PRO A 319 12.16 34.96 -35.67
N ALA A 320 11.62 35.92 -36.42
CA ALA A 320 10.21 36.29 -36.41
C ALA A 320 9.34 35.02 -36.54
N PRO A 321 8.16 34.96 -35.87
CA PRO A 321 7.27 33.83 -35.98
C PRO A 321 6.95 33.59 -37.46
N ALA A 322 7.32 32.41 -37.95
CA ALA A 322 7.02 32.00 -39.32
C ALA A 322 5.50 32.13 -39.57
N ALA A 323 5.16 32.71 -40.72
CA ALA A 323 3.79 32.97 -41.15
C ALA A 323 2.87 31.74 -40.95
N PRO A 324 1.57 31.96 -40.64
CA PRO A 324 0.60 30.89 -40.39
C PRO A 324 0.20 30.21 -41.71
N GLY A 325 1.10 29.43 -42.26
CA GLY A 325 0.88 28.67 -43.49
C GLY A 325 1.73 27.40 -43.43
N ARG A 326 1.16 26.33 -42.86
CA ARG A 326 1.63 24.91 -42.75
C ARG A 326 1.53 24.30 -41.34
N LEU A 327 0.83 24.92 -40.38
CA LEU A 327 0.52 24.29 -39.08
C LEU A 327 -0.54 23.16 -39.17
N GLY A 328 -1.43 23.19 -40.17
CA GLY A 328 -2.54 22.23 -40.29
C GLY A 328 -2.11 20.78 -40.52
N ALA A 329 -0.99 20.55 -41.23
CA ALA A 329 -0.51 19.20 -41.55
C ALA A 329 0.34 18.56 -40.43
N ARG A 330 1.02 19.37 -39.61
CA ARG A 330 1.86 18.88 -38.49
C ARG A 330 1.07 18.53 -37.23
N LEU A 331 -0.10 19.16 -37.02
CA LEU A 331 -0.99 18.82 -35.91
C LEU A 331 -1.76 17.51 -36.17
N HIS A 332 -2.13 17.21 -37.42
CA HIS A 332 -2.80 15.94 -37.78
C HIS A 332 -1.88 14.71 -37.68
N ALA A 333 -0.60 14.83 -38.10
CA ALA A 333 0.35 13.71 -38.02
C ALA A 333 0.77 13.36 -36.58
N ALA A 334 0.75 14.33 -35.66
CA ALA A 334 1.06 14.11 -34.25
C ALA A 334 -0.11 13.48 -33.46
N GLY A 335 -1.36 13.82 -33.83
CA GLY A 335 -2.56 13.24 -33.23
C GLY A 335 -2.74 11.76 -33.56
N TRP A 336 -2.52 11.36 -34.82
CA TRP A 336 -2.64 9.98 -35.27
C TRP A 336 -1.67 9.04 -34.53
N ARG A 337 -0.40 9.45 -34.35
CA ARG A 337 0.61 8.66 -33.63
C ARG A 337 0.25 8.39 -32.16
N GLN A 338 -0.55 9.26 -31.54
CA GLN A 338 -1.07 9.07 -30.17
C GLN A 338 -2.39 8.31 -30.14
N ALA A 339 -3.17 8.30 -31.24
CA ALA A 339 -4.44 7.60 -31.37
C ALA A 339 -4.29 6.11 -31.73
N VAL A 340 -3.26 5.75 -32.52
CA VAL A 340 -2.98 4.36 -32.92
C VAL A 340 -2.93 3.37 -31.75
N PRO A 341 -2.17 3.58 -30.67
CA PRO A 341 -2.13 2.60 -29.57
C PRO A 341 -3.46 2.47 -28.83
N LEU A 342 -4.29 3.51 -28.82
CA LEU A 342 -5.64 3.48 -28.25
C LEU A 342 -6.59 2.69 -29.16
N LEU A 343 -6.53 2.92 -30.46
CA LEU A 343 -7.28 2.16 -31.47
C LEU A 343 -6.92 0.69 -31.45
N VAL A 344 -5.62 0.36 -31.38
CA VAL A 344 -5.15 -1.04 -31.26
C VAL A 344 -5.68 -1.67 -29.98
N LEU A 345 -5.61 -0.98 -28.84
CA LEU A 345 -6.16 -1.49 -27.58
C LEU A 345 -7.67 -1.76 -27.68
N LEU A 346 -8.42 -0.84 -28.29
CA LEU A 346 -9.87 -1.01 -28.50
C LEU A 346 -10.16 -2.23 -29.39
N VAL A 347 -9.46 -2.36 -30.52
CA VAL A 347 -9.63 -3.50 -31.44
C VAL A 347 -9.34 -4.81 -30.72
N VAL A 348 -8.24 -4.89 -29.96
CA VAL A 348 -7.90 -6.10 -29.19
C VAL A 348 -8.99 -6.42 -28.18
N LEU A 349 -9.40 -5.45 -27.38
CA LEU A 349 -10.38 -5.61 -26.30
C LEU A 349 -11.74 -6.11 -26.81
N PHE A 350 -12.20 -5.67 -27.99
CA PHE A 350 -13.44 -6.15 -28.59
C PHE A 350 -13.30 -7.42 -29.44
N ALA A 351 -12.07 -7.82 -29.80
CA ALA A 351 -11.81 -9.09 -30.48
C ALA A 351 -11.73 -10.29 -29.52
N LEU A 352 -11.39 -10.06 -28.24
CA LEU A 352 -11.22 -11.11 -27.23
C LEU A 352 -12.39 -12.11 -27.12
N PRO A 353 -13.68 -11.71 -27.18
CA PRO A 353 -14.81 -12.64 -27.10
C PRO A 353 -14.86 -13.70 -28.19
N GLY A 354 -14.24 -13.45 -29.34
CA GLY A 354 -14.18 -14.43 -30.44
C GLY A 354 -12.95 -15.35 -30.38
N MET A 355 -12.04 -15.10 -29.44
CA MET A 355 -10.72 -15.76 -29.37
C MET A 355 -10.50 -16.55 -28.08
N LEU A 356 -11.18 -16.17 -27.00
CA LEU A 356 -10.99 -16.72 -25.66
C LEU A 356 -12.16 -17.63 -25.25
N ASP A 357 -11.86 -18.61 -24.41
CA ASP A 357 -12.84 -19.45 -23.71
C ASP A 357 -13.51 -18.69 -22.55
N SER A 358 -14.63 -19.21 -22.02
CA SER A 358 -15.41 -18.56 -20.97
C SER A 358 -14.60 -18.23 -19.71
N TYR A 359 -13.69 -19.12 -19.28
CA TYR A 359 -12.84 -18.86 -18.12
C TYR A 359 -11.90 -17.68 -18.37
N SER A 360 -11.18 -17.70 -19.49
CA SER A 360 -10.30 -16.60 -19.88
C SER A 360 -11.04 -15.28 -20.10
N LEU A 361 -12.30 -15.31 -20.56
CA LEU A 361 -13.15 -14.12 -20.68
C LEU A 361 -13.56 -13.54 -19.33
N SER A 362 -13.91 -14.40 -18.36
CA SER A 362 -14.20 -13.97 -16.99
C SER A 362 -12.98 -13.32 -16.33
N LEU A 363 -11.79 -13.91 -16.52
CA LEU A 363 -10.53 -13.32 -16.07
C LEU A 363 -10.25 -11.97 -16.74
N ALA A 364 -10.47 -11.88 -18.06
CA ALA A 364 -10.30 -10.63 -18.79
C ALA A 364 -11.28 -9.54 -18.31
N GLY A 365 -12.52 -9.90 -17.95
CA GLY A 365 -13.50 -9.00 -17.34
C GLY A 365 -13.04 -8.50 -15.96
N SER A 366 -12.55 -9.41 -15.12
CA SER A 366 -11.97 -9.08 -13.80
C SER A 366 -10.74 -8.17 -13.93
N ALA A 367 -9.92 -8.39 -14.95
CA ALA A 367 -8.78 -7.53 -15.28
C ALA A 367 -9.19 -6.11 -15.66
N LEU A 368 -10.33 -5.91 -16.32
CA LEU A 368 -10.86 -4.58 -16.63
C LEU A 368 -11.37 -3.86 -15.38
N ALA A 369 -12.05 -4.58 -14.48
CA ALA A 369 -12.50 -4.06 -13.20
C ALA A 369 -11.32 -3.59 -12.32
N LEU A 370 -10.32 -4.45 -12.12
CA LEU A 370 -9.06 -4.10 -11.44
C LEU A 370 -8.25 -3.04 -12.20
N GLY A 371 -8.38 -3.03 -13.52
CA GLY A 371 -7.82 -1.99 -14.37
C GLY A 371 -8.35 -0.60 -14.04
N LEU A 372 -9.67 -0.45 -13.85
CA LEU A 372 -10.26 0.84 -13.43
C LEU A 372 -9.81 1.25 -12.03
N LEU A 373 -9.66 0.29 -11.10
CA LEU A 373 -9.01 0.54 -9.81
C LEU A 373 -7.58 1.07 -10.01
N ALA A 374 -6.75 0.44 -10.86
CA ALA A 374 -5.40 0.92 -11.16
C ALA A 374 -5.39 2.30 -11.85
N VAL A 375 -6.38 2.61 -12.69
CA VAL A 375 -6.53 3.96 -13.27
C VAL A 375 -6.84 4.98 -12.18
N SER A 376 -7.70 4.67 -11.21
CA SER A 376 -7.95 5.58 -10.07
C SER A 376 -6.67 5.88 -9.27
N VAL A 377 -5.84 4.85 -9.02
CA VAL A 377 -4.54 4.99 -8.37
C VAL A 377 -3.59 5.84 -9.23
N THR A 378 -3.66 5.71 -10.56
CA THR A 378 -2.87 6.51 -11.50
C THR A 378 -3.25 7.99 -11.46
N VAL A 379 -4.54 8.33 -11.33
CA VAL A 379 -4.98 9.72 -11.20
C VAL A 379 -4.36 10.37 -9.97
N LEU A 380 -4.38 9.69 -8.82
CA LEU A 380 -3.84 10.24 -7.57
C LEU A 380 -2.32 10.20 -7.50
N THR A 381 -1.73 9.02 -7.68
CA THR A 381 -0.29 8.83 -7.58
C THR A 381 0.44 9.52 -8.73
N GLY A 382 -0.07 9.37 -9.95
CA GLY A 382 0.53 9.86 -11.18
C GLY A 382 0.37 11.34 -11.41
N TYR A 383 -0.86 11.86 -11.32
CA TYR A 383 -1.18 13.23 -11.71
C TYR A 383 -1.33 14.18 -10.53
N ALA A 384 -1.99 13.77 -9.44
CA ALA A 384 -2.16 14.60 -8.25
C ALA A 384 -0.90 14.63 -7.36
N GLY A 385 -0.01 13.64 -7.49
CA GLY A 385 1.19 13.53 -6.65
C GLY A 385 0.89 13.04 -5.22
N LEU A 386 -0.21 12.32 -5.05
CA LEU A 386 -0.65 11.71 -3.79
C LEU A 386 -0.55 10.18 -3.91
N PRO A 387 0.57 9.57 -3.47
CA PRO A 387 0.68 8.12 -3.47
C PRO A 387 -0.33 7.49 -2.53
N THR A 388 -1.07 6.49 -3.01
CA THR A 388 -2.20 5.91 -2.29
C THR A 388 -2.19 4.39 -2.31
N LEU A 389 -2.45 3.79 -1.15
CA LEU A 389 -2.81 2.36 -0.99
C LEU A 389 -4.27 2.21 -0.52
N GLY A 390 -5.05 3.29 -0.51
CA GLY A 390 -6.43 3.29 -0.01
C GLY A 390 -7.53 3.22 -1.08
N GLN A 391 -7.19 3.09 -2.36
CA GLN A 391 -8.22 3.11 -3.43
C GLN A 391 -9.10 1.86 -3.45
N THR A 392 -8.68 0.79 -2.77
CA THR A 392 -9.53 -0.37 -2.53
C THR A 392 -10.75 -0.03 -1.68
N ALA A 393 -10.68 0.96 -0.79
CA ALA A 393 -11.84 1.38 0.01
C ALA A 393 -13.01 1.90 -0.85
N PRO A 394 -12.86 2.95 -1.69
CA PRO A 394 -13.95 3.38 -2.57
C PRO A 394 -14.33 2.33 -3.62
N PHE A 395 -13.40 1.47 -4.05
CA PHE A 395 -13.70 0.31 -4.89
C PHE A 395 -14.65 -0.67 -4.18
N ALA A 396 -14.37 -1.00 -2.92
CA ALA A 396 -15.21 -1.86 -2.10
C ALA A 396 -16.60 -1.24 -1.89
N VAL A 397 -16.67 0.06 -1.59
CA VAL A 397 -17.94 0.78 -1.47
C VAL A 397 -18.76 0.66 -2.75
N GLY A 398 -18.15 0.79 -3.93
CA GLY A 398 -18.85 0.60 -5.20
C GLY A 398 -19.27 -0.86 -5.47
N ALA A 399 -18.45 -1.83 -5.09
CA ALA A 399 -18.76 -3.25 -5.19
C ALA A 399 -19.98 -3.61 -4.32
N TYR A 400 -19.91 -3.33 -3.01
CA TYR A 400 -21.01 -3.61 -2.07
C TYR A 400 -22.27 -2.78 -2.37
N ALA A 401 -22.14 -1.54 -2.87
CA ALA A 401 -23.30 -0.78 -3.32
C ALA A 401 -24.00 -1.48 -4.50
N THR A 402 -23.24 -2.03 -5.46
CA THR A 402 -23.80 -2.74 -6.62
C THR A 402 -24.52 -4.01 -6.20
N ALA A 403 -23.92 -4.82 -5.31
CA ALA A 403 -24.53 -6.05 -4.81
C ALA A 403 -25.84 -5.77 -4.04
N ASN A 404 -25.83 -4.77 -3.15
CA ASN A 404 -27.02 -4.38 -2.39
C ASN A 404 -28.11 -3.76 -3.28
N LEU A 405 -27.74 -3.00 -4.32
CA LEU A 405 -28.70 -2.48 -5.30
C LEU A 405 -29.36 -3.63 -6.07
N ALA A 406 -28.58 -4.62 -6.49
CA ALA A 406 -29.10 -5.80 -7.17
C ALA A 406 -30.10 -6.57 -6.29
N ASP A 407 -29.75 -6.79 -5.01
CA ASP A 407 -30.63 -7.44 -4.02
C ASP A 407 -31.93 -6.66 -3.78
N ALA A 408 -31.83 -5.32 -3.75
CA ALA A 408 -32.99 -4.43 -3.70
C ALA A 408 -33.81 -4.36 -5.01
N GLY A 409 -33.48 -5.16 -6.03
CA GLY A 409 -34.18 -5.23 -7.32
C GLY A 409 -33.72 -4.20 -8.36
N TRP A 410 -32.76 -3.34 -8.02
CA TRP A 410 -32.15 -2.38 -8.95
C TRP A 410 -31.06 -3.06 -9.76
N THR A 411 -31.47 -3.76 -10.82
CA THR A 411 -30.59 -4.57 -11.68
C THR A 411 -30.13 -3.87 -12.96
N VAL A 412 -30.56 -2.63 -13.22
CA VAL A 412 -30.19 -1.91 -14.44
C VAL A 412 -28.75 -1.40 -14.33
N GLY A 413 -27.86 -1.93 -15.17
CA GLY A 413 -26.42 -1.71 -15.09
C GLY A 413 -25.99 -0.24 -15.08
N PRO A 414 -26.43 0.62 -16.01
CA PRO A 414 -26.11 2.05 -15.97
C PRO A 414 -26.52 2.75 -14.66
N VAL A 415 -27.64 2.34 -14.07
CA VAL A 415 -28.10 2.88 -12.78
C VAL A 415 -27.20 2.40 -11.65
N GLN A 416 -26.86 1.11 -11.64
CA GLN A 416 -25.92 0.55 -10.66
C GLN A 416 -24.55 1.24 -10.74
N ILE A 417 -23.98 1.43 -11.92
CA ILE A 417 -22.70 2.12 -12.11
C ILE A 417 -22.76 3.55 -11.56
N VAL A 418 -23.81 4.32 -11.89
CA VAL A 418 -23.93 5.71 -11.45
C VAL A 418 -24.09 5.79 -9.93
N LEU A 419 -24.97 4.97 -9.34
CA LEU A 419 -25.20 4.98 -7.90
C LEU A 419 -23.97 4.48 -7.11
N SER A 420 -23.29 3.45 -7.61
CA SER A 420 -22.04 2.94 -7.01
C SER A 420 -20.90 3.94 -7.13
N ALA A 421 -20.77 4.63 -8.26
CA ALA A 421 -19.82 5.74 -8.43
C ALA A 421 -20.13 6.90 -7.47
N LEU A 422 -21.40 7.24 -7.28
CA LEU A 422 -21.83 8.28 -6.33
C LEU A 422 -21.54 7.88 -4.88
N ALA A 423 -21.84 6.64 -4.49
CA ALA A 423 -21.53 6.13 -3.15
C ALA A 423 -20.02 6.21 -2.86
N ALA A 424 -19.20 5.76 -3.82
CA ALA A 424 -17.74 5.84 -3.72
C ALA A 424 -17.22 7.29 -3.73
N ALA A 425 -17.86 8.19 -4.49
CA ALA A 425 -17.53 9.62 -4.50
C ALA A 425 -17.83 10.28 -3.14
N VAL A 426 -18.97 9.96 -2.52
CA VAL A 426 -19.35 10.43 -1.18
C VAL A 426 -18.34 9.93 -0.14
N PHE A 427 -18.01 8.63 -0.18
CA PHE A 427 -16.99 8.05 0.69
C PHE A 427 -15.64 8.77 0.54
N SER A 428 -15.20 9.00 -0.70
CA SER A 428 -13.95 9.74 -0.95
C SER A 428 -14.04 11.21 -0.55
N ALA A 429 -15.20 11.86 -0.65
CA ALA A 429 -15.38 13.23 -0.17
C ALA A 429 -15.23 13.34 1.35
N VAL A 430 -15.69 12.34 2.09
CA VAL A 430 -15.54 12.26 3.55
C VAL A 430 -14.09 12.02 3.96
N THR A 431 -13.38 11.11 3.28
CA THR A 431 -11.99 10.75 3.61
C THR A 431 -10.95 11.75 3.05
N GLY A 432 -11.29 12.45 1.97
CA GLY A 432 -10.41 13.36 1.25
C GLY A 432 -9.72 14.43 2.11
N PRO A 433 -10.39 15.14 3.03
CA PRO A 433 -9.77 16.14 3.90
C PRO A 433 -8.63 15.60 4.77
N ALA A 434 -8.65 14.32 5.17
CA ALA A 434 -7.57 13.70 5.91
C ALA A 434 -6.37 13.39 5.00
N VAL A 435 -6.65 12.91 3.78
CA VAL A 435 -5.62 12.55 2.79
C VAL A 435 -4.90 13.78 2.24
N ILE A 436 -5.63 14.81 1.80
CA ILE A 436 -5.05 15.98 1.11
C ILE A 436 -4.26 16.92 2.01
N ARG A 437 -4.36 16.77 3.34
CA ARG A 437 -3.58 17.56 4.32
C ARG A 437 -2.21 16.93 4.58
N ALA A 438 -2.07 15.63 4.34
CA ALA A 438 -0.80 14.92 4.53
C ALA A 438 0.14 15.11 3.33
N ARG A 439 1.45 14.99 3.57
CA ARG A 439 2.49 15.06 2.53
C ARG A 439 3.41 13.85 2.62
N GLY A 440 4.14 13.59 1.53
CA GLY A 440 5.11 12.51 1.45
C GLY A 440 4.53 11.12 1.78
N THR A 441 5.25 10.38 2.61
CA THR A 441 4.87 9.02 3.06
C THR A 441 3.67 9.00 3.99
N THR A 442 3.34 10.13 4.63
CA THR A 442 2.16 10.24 5.50
C THR A 442 0.85 10.04 4.73
N VAL A 443 0.80 10.43 3.45
CA VAL A 443 -0.35 10.17 2.56
C VAL A 443 -0.56 8.67 2.38
N LEU A 444 0.53 7.92 2.15
CA LEU A 444 0.49 6.47 1.97
C LEU A 444 -0.08 5.78 3.21
N MET A 445 0.35 6.20 4.40
CA MET A 445 -0.14 5.64 5.66
C MET A 445 -1.60 5.96 5.95
N ILE A 446 -2.04 7.21 5.71
CA ILE A 446 -3.46 7.58 5.92
C ILE A 446 -4.33 6.80 4.95
N THR A 447 -3.94 6.72 3.68
CA THR A 447 -4.72 6.00 2.67
C THR A 447 -4.75 4.50 2.95
N LEU A 448 -3.63 3.89 3.35
CA LEU A 448 -3.60 2.50 3.80
C LEU A 448 -4.56 2.27 4.98
N ALA A 449 -4.51 3.14 5.99
CA ALA A 449 -5.41 3.05 7.15
C ALA A 449 -6.88 3.17 6.77
N VAL A 450 -7.23 4.04 5.81
CA VAL A 450 -8.59 4.14 5.27
C VAL A 450 -9.00 2.86 4.55
N GLY A 451 -8.07 2.24 3.79
CA GLY A 451 -8.23 0.92 3.18
C GLY A 451 -8.56 -0.15 4.21
N GLU A 452 -7.67 -0.36 5.18
CA GLU A 452 -7.81 -1.38 6.22
C GLU A 452 -9.06 -1.17 7.08
N LEU A 453 -9.37 0.09 7.42
CA LEU A 453 -10.60 0.40 8.14
C LEU A 453 -11.84 -0.03 7.35
N THR A 454 -11.82 0.16 6.03
CA THR A 454 -12.94 -0.23 5.18
C THR A 454 -13.03 -1.75 5.06
N SER A 455 -11.93 -2.44 4.78
CA SER A 455 -11.90 -3.92 4.69
C SER A 455 -12.34 -4.57 6.00
N ALA A 456 -11.95 -3.98 7.12
CA ALA A 456 -12.27 -4.53 8.41
C ALA A 456 -13.73 -4.23 8.83
N VAL A 457 -14.28 -3.05 8.49
CA VAL A 457 -15.74 -2.80 8.57
C VAL A 457 -16.52 -3.80 7.72
N ILE A 458 -16.06 -4.07 6.49
CA ILE A 458 -16.69 -5.02 5.57
C ILE A 458 -16.74 -6.44 6.16
N ASN A 459 -15.68 -6.90 6.80
CA ASN A 459 -15.66 -8.23 7.42
C ASN A 459 -16.67 -8.39 8.55
N GLN A 460 -17.22 -7.30 9.08
CA GLN A 460 -17.90 -7.30 10.37
C GLN A 460 -19.36 -6.86 10.30
N VAL A 461 -19.75 -6.03 9.31
CA VAL A 461 -21.14 -5.60 9.10
C VAL A 461 -21.95 -6.65 8.33
N LYS A 462 -22.33 -7.75 8.98
CA LYS A 462 -23.04 -8.88 8.32
C LYS A 462 -24.31 -8.47 7.57
N SER A 463 -25.05 -7.48 8.06
CA SER A 463 -26.32 -7.05 7.46
C SER A 463 -26.18 -6.37 6.08
N LEU A 464 -25.03 -5.79 5.76
CA LEU A 464 -24.80 -5.04 4.52
C LEU A 464 -23.77 -5.69 3.60
N THR A 465 -22.86 -6.49 4.15
CA THR A 465 -21.72 -7.04 3.41
C THR A 465 -21.62 -8.56 3.48
N GLY A 466 -22.49 -9.21 4.26
CA GLY A 466 -22.35 -10.64 4.58
C GLY A 466 -21.23 -10.96 5.57
N GLY A 467 -20.43 -9.96 5.99
CA GLY A 467 -19.30 -10.17 6.88
C GLY A 467 -18.22 -11.03 6.23
N ALA A 468 -17.61 -11.92 7.00
CA ALA A 468 -16.61 -12.88 6.50
C ALA A 468 -17.16 -13.84 5.42
N ASP A 469 -18.48 -14.06 5.38
CA ASP A 469 -19.12 -14.95 4.40
C ASP A 469 -19.20 -14.32 3.00
N GLY A 470 -19.10 -12.99 2.90
CA GLY A 470 -19.29 -12.25 1.65
C GLY A 470 -20.74 -12.23 1.15
N LEU A 471 -20.94 -11.73 -0.07
CA LEU A 471 -22.25 -11.67 -0.74
C LEU A 471 -22.28 -12.58 -1.95
N VAL A 472 -23.35 -13.37 -2.06
CA VAL A 472 -23.61 -14.30 -3.16
C VAL A 472 -25.11 -14.31 -3.49
N GLY A 473 -25.48 -14.76 -4.69
CA GLY A 473 -26.87 -15.03 -5.05
C GLY A 473 -27.75 -13.81 -5.31
N PHE A 474 -27.17 -12.61 -5.44
CA PHE A 474 -27.89 -11.43 -5.87
C PHE A 474 -28.27 -11.50 -7.38
N PRO A 475 -29.38 -10.88 -7.81
CA PRO A 475 -29.84 -10.93 -9.19
C PRO A 475 -28.80 -10.41 -10.21
N ALA A 476 -28.71 -11.07 -11.36
CA ALA A 476 -27.80 -10.68 -12.43
C ALA A 476 -28.11 -9.28 -12.99
N THR A 477 -27.06 -8.52 -13.27
CA THR A 477 -27.15 -7.18 -13.87
C THR A 477 -27.72 -7.25 -15.28
N ARG A 478 -28.63 -6.34 -15.60
CA ARG A 478 -29.21 -6.13 -16.94
C ARG A 478 -28.43 -5.03 -17.64
N ALA A 479 -28.03 -5.24 -18.90
CA ALA A 479 -27.27 -4.25 -19.66
C ALA A 479 -27.99 -2.89 -19.78
N LEU A 480 -29.31 -2.92 -20.01
CA LEU A 480 -30.17 -1.75 -20.22
C LEU A 480 -31.58 -2.00 -19.65
N TRP A 481 -32.39 -0.94 -19.57
CA TRP A 481 -33.79 -1.05 -19.18
C TRP A 481 -34.56 -2.02 -20.08
N GLY A 482 -35.32 -2.93 -19.46
CA GLY A 482 -36.11 -3.94 -20.17
C GLY A 482 -35.31 -5.12 -20.73
N GLY A 483 -33.98 -5.15 -20.56
CA GLY A 483 -33.15 -6.30 -20.92
C GLY A 483 -33.24 -7.46 -19.93
N GLU A 484 -32.81 -8.64 -20.36
CA GLU A 484 -32.65 -9.81 -19.49
C GLU A 484 -31.37 -9.70 -18.62
N GLY A 485 -31.33 -10.49 -17.55
CA GLY A 485 -30.15 -10.53 -16.67
C GLY A 485 -29.00 -11.21 -17.39
N MET A 486 -27.84 -10.56 -17.42
CA MET A 486 -26.66 -11.06 -18.12
C MET A 486 -26.05 -12.22 -17.34
N THR A 487 -26.06 -13.41 -17.93
CA THR A 487 -25.47 -14.61 -17.31
C THR A 487 -24.36 -15.22 -18.15
N GLU A 488 -24.28 -14.89 -19.44
CA GLU A 488 -23.24 -15.40 -20.33
C GLU A 488 -21.94 -14.59 -20.15
N GLU A 489 -20.79 -15.27 -20.04
CA GLU A 489 -19.50 -14.61 -19.79
C GLU A 489 -19.13 -13.64 -20.91
N ARG A 490 -19.56 -13.94 -22.14
CA ARG A 490 -19.40 -13.07 -23.30
C ARG A 490 -20.11 -11.74 -23.12
N GLU A 491 -21.35 -11.75 -22.65
CA GLU A 491 -22.12 -10.54 -22.42
C GLU A 491 -21.51 -9.72 -21.28
N LEU A 492 -21.20 -10.38 -20.15
CA LEU A 492 -20.57 -9.77 -18.98
C LEU A 492 -19.25 -9.08 -19.35
N TYR A 493 -18.41 -9.75 -20.14
CA TYR A 493 -17.16 -9.19 -20.63
C TYR A 493 -17.40 -7.98 -21.56
N VAL A 494 -18.30 -8.08 -22.54
CA VAL A 494 -18.56 -6.97 -23.49
C VAL A 494 -19.10 -5.75 -22.74
N TYR A 495 -19.96 -5.94 -21.75
CA TYR A 495 -20.42 -4.86 -20.89
C TYR A 495 -19.28 -4.22 -20.10
N ALA A 496 -18.44 -5.02 -19.43
CA ALA A 496 -17.27 -4.53 -18.70
C ALA A 496 -16.31 -3.76 -19.62
N ALA A 497 -16.08 -4.27 -20.83
CA ALA A 497 -15.30 -3.63 -21.89
C ALA A 497 -15.84 -2.25 -22.27
N VAL A 498 -17.13 -2.14 -22.57
CA VAL A 498 -17.77 -0.86 -22.92
C VAL A 498 -17.64 0.15 -21.78
N VAL A 499 -17.94 -0.26 -20.55
CA VAL A 499 -17.86 0.63 -19.38
C VAL A 499 -16.43 1.07 -19.12
N ALA A 500 -15.46 0.14 -19.19
CA ALA A 500 -14.05 0.46 -18.99
C ALA A 500 -13.55 1.45 -20.05
N VAL A 501 -13.91 1.26 -21.32
CA VAL A 501 -13.57 2.18 -22.41
C VAL A 501 -14.13 3.57 -22.17
N VAL A 502 -15.41 3.67 -21.77
CA VAL A 502 -16.05 4.97 -21.47
C VAL A 502 -15.37 5.65 -20.29
N ALA A 503 -15.16 4.93 -19.18
CA ALA A 503 -14.52 5.47 -17.97
C ALA A 503 -13.09 5.95 -18.24
N VAL A 504 -12.32 5.20 -19.04
CA VAL A 504 -10.95 5.56 -19.45
C VAL A 504 -10.95 6.75 -20.39
N ALA A 505 -11.86 6.80 -21.36
CA ALA A 505 -12.00 7.93 -22.27
C ALA A 505 -12.33 9.23 -21.51
N LEU A 506 -13.27 9.17 -20.57
CA LEU A 506 -13.61 10.29 -19.68
C LEU A 506 -12.41 10.72 -18.84
N THR A 507 -11.68 9.75 -18.26
CA THR A 507 -10.47 10.04 -17.47
C THR A 507 -9.41 10.74 -18.32
N LEU A 508 -9.15 10.25 -19.54
CA LEU A 508 -8.19 10.88 -20.47
C LEU A 508 -8.64 12.29 -20.89
N LEU A 509 -9.93 12.51 -21.09
CA LEU A 509 -10.49 13.83 -21.41
C LEU A 509 -10.26 14.82 -20.26
N VAL A 510 -10.57 14.42 -19.02
CA VAL A 510 -10.35 15.22 -17.82
C VAL A 510 -8.86 15.53 -17.63
N LEU A 511 -7.98 14.55 -17.80
CA LEU A 511 -6.53 14.74 -17.63
C LEU A 511 -5.89 15.62 -18.73
N ARG A 512 -6.47 15.66 -19.93
CA ARG A 512 -6.05 16.55 -21.02
C ARG A 512 -6.58 17.98 -20.88
N SER A 513 -7.64 18.16 -20.09
CA SER A 513 -8.26 19.45 -19.82
C SER A 513 -7.33 20.39 -19.01
N PRO A 514 -7.66 21.70 -18.90
CA PRO A 514 -6.95 22.62 -18.03
C PRO A 514 -6.86 22.12 -16.58
N ALA A 515 -7.91 21.49 -16.04
CA ALA A 515 -7.92 20.94 -14.69
C ALA A 515 -6.82 19.86 -14.50
N GLY A 516 -6.64 18.97 -15.48
CA GLY A 516 -5.57 17.97 -15.46
C GLY A 516 -4.16 18.56 -15.52
N LYS A 517 -3.97 19.66 -16.26
CA LYS A 517 -2.70 20.42 -16.28
C LYS A 517 -2.42 21.09 -14.93
N LEU A 518 -3.45 21.62 -14.28
CA LEU A 518 -3.33 22.19 -12.92
C LEU A 518 -2.94 21.10 -11.91
N LEU A 519 -3.57 19.92 -11.96
CA LEU A 519 -3.20 18.77 -11.12
C LEU A 519 -1.73 18.36 -11.34
N THR A 520 -1.32 18.21 -12.60
CA THR A 520 0.08 17.90 -12.94
C THR A 520 1.04 18.97 -12.42
N GLY A 521 0.64 20.25 -12.49
CA GLY A 521 1.38 21.38 -11.90
C GLY A 521 1.51 21.27 -10.38
N THR A 522 0.45 20.87 -9.68
CA THR A 522 0.48 20.69 -8.21
C THR A 522 1.44 19.59 -7.78
N ARG A 523 1.49 18.47 -8.50
CA ARG A 523 2.49 17.41 -8.26
C ARG A 523 3.92 17.90 -8.44
N GLY A 524 4.18 18.73 -9.46
CA GLY A 524 5.53 19.17 -9.80
C GLY A 524 6.08 20.30 -8.94
N ALA A 525 5.21 21.20 -8.45
CA ALA A 525 5.58 22.27 -7.53
C ALA A 525 4.36 22.91 -6.86
N GLU A 526 3.93 22.26 -5.79
CA GLU A 526 2.76 22.70 -5.02
C GLU A 526 2.89 24.13 -4.48
N ALA A 527 4.06 24.48 -3.93
CA ALA A 527 4.34 25.82 -3.41
C ALA A 527 4.21 26.91 -4.50
N ARG A 528 4.67 26.63 -5.73
CA ARG A 528 4.53 27.57 -6.86
C ARG A 528 3.07 27.73 -7.28
N MET A 529 2.28 26.66 -7.28
CA MET A 529 0.86 26.74 -7.58
C MET A 529 0.11 27.62 -6.56
N ARG A 530 0.44 27.47 -5.27
CA ARG A 530 -0.12 28.33 -4.21
C ARG A 530 0.29 29.79 -4.37
N ALA A 531 1.56 30.06 -4.65
CA ALA A 531 2.07 31.42 -4.85
C ALA A 531 1.38 32.13 -6.04
N SER A 532 1.03 31.38 -7.09
CA SER A 532 0.24 31.86 -8.23
C SER A 532 -1.27 31.99 -7.93
N GLY A 533 -1.70 31.92 -6.67
CA GLY A 533 -3.09 32.11 -6.24
C GLY A 533 -4.04 30.94 -6.50
N HIS A 534 -3.53 29.76 -6.89
CA HIS A 534 -4.40 28.62 -7.20
C HIS A 534 -4.81 27.85 -5.93
N PRO A 535 -6.10 27.50 -5.74
CA PRO A 535 -6.57 26.78 -4.57
C PRO A 535 -6.23 25.28 -4.64
N VAL A 536 -4.95 24.94 -4.43
CA VAL A 536 -4.42 23.57 -4.56
C VAL A 536 -5.25 22.52 -3.81
N GLY A 537 -5.65 22.82 -2.58
CA GLY A 537 -6.44 21.89 -1.76
C GLY A 537 -7.77 21.48 -2.40
N ARG A 538 -8.44 22.41 -3.11
CA ARG A 538 -9.70 22.10 -3.82
C ARG A 538 -9.46 21.18 -5.00
N TYR A 539 -8.40 21.41 -5.77
CA TYR A 539 -8.05 20.53 -6.90
C TYR A 539 -7.69 19.12 -6.44
N LEU A 540 -6.89 19.00 -5.37
CA LEU A 540 -6.56 17.69 -4.80
C LEU A 540 -7.79 16.98 -4.24
N LEU A 541 -8.72 17.71 -3.59
CA LEU A 541 -9.98 17.13 -3.09
C LEU A 541 -10.85 16.61 -4.24
N VAL A 542 -11.06 17.42 -5.28
CA VAL A 542 -11.84 17.01 -6.46
C VAL A 542 -11.19 15.81 -7.14
N ALA A 543 -9.86 15.79 -7.29
CA ALA A 543 -9.15 14.64 -7.84
C ALA A 543 -9.36 13.38 -7.00
N HIS A 544 -9.32 13.48 -5.67
CA HIS A 544 -9.57 12.37 -4.75
C HIS A 544 -11.00 11.84 -4.84
N VAL A 545 -12.00 12.72 -4.93
CA VAL A 545 -13.40 12.36 -5.13
C VAL A 545 -13.63 11.68 -6.49
N CYS A 546 -13.10 12.25 -7.58
CA CYS A 546 -13.23 11.66 -8.91
C CYS A 546 -12.49 10.33 -9.05
N ALA A 547 -11.32 10.19 -8.44
CA ALA A 547 -10.60 8.91 -8.39
C ALA A 547 -11.40 7.87 -7.59
N GLY A 548 -12.00 8.26 -6.46
CA GLY A 548 -12.92 7.41 -5.70
C GLY A 548 -14.12 6.93 -6.52
N ALA A 549 -14.77 7.85 -7.24
CA ALA A 549 -15.88 7.49 -8.13
C ALA A 549 -15.44 6.47 -9.18
N LEU A 550 -14.27 6.67 -9.80
CA LEU A 550 -13.70 5.75 -10.78
C LEU A 550 -13.37 4.37 -10.19
N ALA A 551 -12.82 4.34 -8.97
CA ALA A 551 -12.60 3.10 -8.23
C ALA A 551 -13.92 2.37 -7.96
N GLY A 552 -14.97 3.10 -7.58
CA GLY A 552 -16.32 2.57 -7.38
C GLY A 552 -16.94 1.97 -8.64
N VAL A 553 -16.71 2.57 -9.83
CA VAL A 553 -17.08 1.97 -11.11
C VAL A 553 -16.36 0.64 -11.32
N GLY A 554 -15.06 0.57 -11.02
CA GLY A 554 -14.30 -0.67 -11.05
C GLY A 554 -14.90 -1.75 -10.14
N GLY A 555 -15.28 -1.39 -8.92
CA GLY A 555 -15.92 -2.32 -7.97
C GLY A 555 -17.28 -2.81 -8.45
N SER A 556 -18.08 -1.92 -9.06
CA SER A 556 -19.36 -2.27 -9.67
C SER A 556 -19.21 -3.28 -10.81
N LEU A 557 -18.19 -3.10 -11.66
CA LEU A 557 -17.86 -4.06 -12.70
C LEU A 557 -17.38 -5.40 -12.13
N MET A 558 -16.62 -5.39 -11.04
CA MET A 558 -16.16 -6.62 -10.40
C MET A 558 -17.33 -7.51 -10.00
N VAL A 559 -18.31 -6.93 -9.31
CA VAL A 559 -19.54 -7.65 -8.88
C VAL A 559 -20.35 -8.13 -10.08
N THR A 560 -20.44 -7.31 -11.13
CA THR A 560 -21.16 -7.68 -12.35
C THR A 560 -20.52 -8.89 -13.03
N VAL A 561 -19.19 -8.93 -13.12
CA VAL A 561 -18.45 -10.00 -13.81
C VAL A 561 -18.35 -11.27 -12.96
N GLN A 562 -18.05 -11.16 -11.66
CA GLN A 562 -17.80 -12.32 -10.81
C GLN A 562 -19.06 -12.92 -10.19
N GLN A 563 -20.13 -12.14 -10.04
CA GLN A 563 -21.41 -12.58 -9.43
C GLN A 563 -21.30 -13.13 -7.99
N TYR A 564 -20.15 -12.93 -7.35
CA TYR A 564 -19.93 -13.06 -5.92
C TYR A 564 -18.98 -11.93 -5.47
N LEU A 565 -18.93 -11.68 -4.17
CA LEU A 565 -18.01 -10.70 -3.59
C LEU A 565 -17.53 -11.18 -2.22
N SER A 566 -16.22 -11.38 -2.06
CA SER A 566 -15.60 -11.70 -0.78
C SER A 566 -14.87 -10.49 -0.19
N PRO A 567 -14.79 -10.34 1.15
CA PRO A 567 -13.95 -9.33 1.79
C PRO A 567 -12.47 -9.39 1.39
N ALA A 568 -11.98 -10.57 0.99
CA ALA A 568 -10.62 -10.75 0.49
C ALA A 568 -10.36 -9.99 -0.83
N ASP A 569 -11.39 -9.82 -1.67
CA ASP A 569 -11.31 -9.16 -2.98
C ASP A 569 -11.18 -7.64 -2.90
N VAL A 570 -11.20 -7.09 -1.69
CA VAL A 570 -11.14 -5.65 -1.41
C VAL A 570 -10.13 -5.30 -0.32
N GLY A 571 -9.26 -6.25 0.04
CA GLY A 571 -8.24 -6.11 1.08
C GLY A 571 -6.98 -5.35 0.67
N PHE A 572 -6.02 -5.30 1.59
CA PHE A 572 -4.68 -4.72 1.39
C PHE A 572 -3.97 -5.24 0.14
N GLU A 573 -4.05 -6.55 -0.09
CA GLU A 573 -3.37 -7.24 -1.18
C GLU A 573 -3.76 -6.66 -2.55
N ILE A 574 -5.07 -6.47 -2.78
CA ILE A 574 -5.60 -5.86 -4.00
C ILE A 574 -5.14 -4.40 -4.16
N ALA A 575 -4.94 -3.66 -3.05
CA ALA A 575 -4.41 -2.30 -3.11
C ALA A 575 -2.94 -2.28 -3.56
N ALA A 576 -2.14 -3.22 -3.05
CA ALA A 576 -0.77 -3.39 -3.47
C ALA A 576 -0.68 -3.79 -4.96
N PHE A 577 -1.58 -4.65 -5.43
CA PHE A 577 -1.67 -5.04 -6.85
C PHE A 577 -2.04 -3.86 -7.74
N ALA A 578 -3.02 -3.05 -7.33
CA ALA A 578 -3.37 -1.84 -8.06
C ALA A 578 -2.18 -0.87 -8.17
N LEU A 579 -1.42 -0.69 -7.09
CA LEU A 579 -0.22 0.16 -7.11
C LEU A 579 0.89 -0.42 -8.00
N LEU A 580 1.09 -1.74 -7.98
CA LEU A 580 2.01 -2.43 -8.88
C LEU A 580 1.59 -2.26 -10.34
N ALA A 581 0.31 -2.42 -10.67
CA ALA A 581 -0.20 -2.23 -12.02
C ALA A 581 0.17 -0.83 -12.56
N VAL A 582 0.06 0.19 -11.71
CA VAL A 582 0.46 1.56 -12.03
C VAL A 582 1.98 1.69 -12.21
N VAL A 583 2.79 1.02 -11.40
CA VAL A 583 4.25 1.06 -11.53
C VAL A 583 4.74 0.33 -12.78
N ILE A 584 4.23 -0.88 -13.04
CA ILE A 584 4.48 -1.64 -14.26
C ILE A 584 4.03 -0.84 -15.47
N GLY A 585 2.81 -0.31 -15.45
CA GLY A 585 2.25 0.49 -16.54
C GLY A 585 2.98 1.81 -16.79
N GLY A 586 3.61 2.35 -15.76
CA GLY A 586 4.18 3.69 -15.70
C GLY A 586 3.24 4.64 -14.97
N THR A 587 3.76 5.30 -13.93
CA THR A 587 2.96 6.06 -12.95
C THR A 587 2.08 7.15 -13.53
N THR A 588 2.38 7.69 -14.72
CA THR A 588 1.60 8.74 -15.40
C THR A 588 0.92 8.23 -16.68
N SER A 589 0.58 6.95 -16.75
CA SER A 589 -0.02 6.33 -17.94
C SER A 589 -1.30 5.58 -17.60
N VAL A 590 -2.45 6.16 -17.95
CA VAL A 590 -3.77 5.53 -17.76
C VAL A 590 -3.86 4.19 -18.49
N ILE A 591 -3.47 4.16 -19.77
CA ILE A 591 -3.46 2.92 -20.57
C ILE A 591 -2.42 1.94 -20.02
N GLY A 592 -1.28 2.44 -19.54
CA GLY A 592 -0.28 1.61 -18.89
C GLY A 592 -0.84 0.89 -17.67
N ALA A 593 -1.61 1.59 -16.84
CA ALA A 593 -2.22 1.02 -15.64
C ALA A 593 -3.23 -0.11 -15.96
N LEU A 594 -4.05 0.05 -17.01
CA LEU A 594 -4.92 -1.01 -17.50
C LEU A 594 -4.13 -2.25 -17.94
N LEU A 595 -3.09 -2.07 -18.75
CA LEU A 595 -2.23 -3.17 -19.21
C LEU A 595 -1.47 -3.82 -18.04
N GLY A 596 -1.05 -3.03 -17.06
CA GLY A 596 -0.43 -3.51 -15.83
C GLY A 596 -1.38 -4.38 -15.00
N ALA A 597 -2.65 -3.98 -14.87
CA ALA A 597 -3.67 -4.78 -14.18
C ALA A 597 -3.94 -6.10 -14.93
N GLY A 598 -4.03 -6.05 -16.26
CA GLY A 598 -4.14 -7.25 -17.10
C GLY A 598 -2.95 -8.20 -16.93
N LEU A 599 -1.72 -7.67 -16.87
CA LEU A 599 -0.54 -8.50 -16.61
C LEU A 599 -0.59 -9.15 -15.22
N ILE A 600 -1.03 -8.42 -14.20
CA ILE A 600 -1.16 -8.96 -12.84
C ILE A 600 -2.19 -10.09 -12.81
N VAL A 601 -3.39 -9.89 -13.35
CA VAL A 601 -4.42 -10.94 -13.41
C VAL A 601 -3.93 -12.13 -14.22
N PHE A 602 -3.26 -11.90 -15.35
CA PHE A 602 -2.66 -12.97 -16.13
C PHE A 602 -1.63 -13.77 -15.30
N THR A 603 -0.73 -13.10 -14.58
CA THR A 603 0.27 -13.79 -13.73
C THR A 603 -0.38 -14.51 -12.54
N ARG A 604 -1.32 -13.85 -11.85
CA ARG A 604 -1.96 -14.35 -10.64
C ARG A 604 -2.92 -15.51 -10.90
N ASP A 605 -3.73 -15.42 -11.95
CA ASP A 605 -4.87 -16.31 -12.12
C ASP A 605 -4.69 -17.31 -13.27
N TRP A 606 -3.96 -16.92 -14.33
CA TRP A 606 -3.68 -17.81 -15.46
C TRP A 606 -2.37 -18.58 -15.29
N VAL A 607 -1.25 -17.88 -15.05
CA VAL A 607 0.05 -18.54 -14.86
C VAL A 607 0.06 -19.34 -13.56
N ALA A 608 -0.45 -18.79 -12.45
CA ALA A 608 -0.55 -19.58 -11.21
C ALA A 608 -1.57 -20.72 -11.32
N GLY A 609 -2.56 -20.63 -12.21
CA GLY A 609 -3.44 -21.77 -12.52
C GLY A 609 -2.67 -22.97 -13.07
N SER A 610 -1.55 -22.74 -13.77
CA SER A 610 -0.65 -23.81 -14.24
C SER A 610 0.26 -24.36 -13.15
N TRP A 611 0.56 -23.56 -12.11
CA TRP A 611 1.36 -23.93 -10.92
C TRP A 611 0.55 -23.69 -9.63
N PRO A 612 -0.40 -24.57 -9.30
CA PRO A 612 -1.32 -24.37 -8.18
C PRO A 612 -0.56 -24.10 -6.87
N GLY A 613 -1.04 -23.14 -6.10
CA GLY A 613 -0.46 -22.76 -4.80
C GLY A 613 0.70 -21.77 -4.85
N HIS A 614 1.23 -21.40 -6.02
CA HIS A 614 2.42 -20.54 -6.13
C HIS A 614 2.12 -19.10 -6.63
N GLY A 615 0.86 -18.68 -6.57
CA GLY A 615 0.42 -17.35 -7.03
C GLY A 615 1.16 -16.19 -6.34
N PRO A 616 1.22 -16.16 -5.00
CA PRO A 616 1.97 -15.14 -4.26
C PRO A 616 3.46 -15.10 -4.64
N LEU A 617 4.11 -16.25 -4.81
CA LEU A 617 5.50 -16.33 -5.25
C LEU A 617 5.72 -15.68 -6.62
N LEU A 618 4.91 -16.06 -7.61
CA LEU A 618 5.00 -15.53 -8.97
C LEU A 618 4.79 -14.02 -8.99
N LEU A 619 3.82 -13.56 -8.22
CA LEU A 619 3.50 -12.15 -8.14
C LEU A 619 4.59 -11.36 -7.41
N GLY A 620 5.11 -11.89 -6.30
CA GLY A 620 6.25 -11.30 -5.60
C GLY A 620 7.50 -11.19 -6.47
N ALA A 621 7.78 -12.21 -7.28
CA ALA A 621 8.82 -12.17 -8.30
C ALA A 621 8.56 -11.07 -9.35
N LEU A 622 7.30 -10.92 -9.79
CA LEU A 622 6.90 -9.85 -10.70
C LEU A 622 7.07 -8.45 -10.06
N PHE A 623 6.73 -8.27 -8.79
CA PHE A 623 6.98 -7.03 -8.03
C PHE A 623 8.47 -6.68 -8.04
N ILE A 624 9.33 -7.63 -7.66
CA ILE A 624 10.79 -7.44 -7.61
C ILE A 624 11.33 -7.09 -9.01
N ALA A 625 10.95 -7.88 -10.03
CA ALA A 625 11.38 -7.68 -11.40
C ALA A 625 10.94 -6.32 -11.95
N ALA A 626 9.68 -5.92 -11.74
CA ALA A 626 9.15 -4.64 -12.20
C ALA A 626 9.93 -3.46 -11.58
N VAL A 627 10.21 -3.54 -10.28
CA VAL A 627 10.88 -2.49 -9.54
C VAL A 627 12.34 -2.30 -9.95
N TYR A 628 13.06 -3.38 -10.26
CA TYR A 628 14.45 -3.31 -10.75
C TYR A 628 14.54 -2.99 -12.25
N LEU A 629 13.79 -3.73 -13.08
CA LEU A 629 13.92 -3.75 -14.54
C LEU A 629 13.11 -2.66 -15.26
N LEU A 630 12.01 -2.18 -14.65
CA LEU A 630 11.09 -1.21 -15.28
C LEU A 630 11.05 0.14 -14.51
N PRO A 631 12.17 0.88 -14.39
CA PRO A 631 12.23 2.13 -13.61
C PRO A 631 11.30 3.25 -14.10
N ARG A 632 10.81 3.18 -15.35
CA ARG A 632 9.84 4.13 -15.93
C ARG A 632 8.52 3.46 -16.30
N GLY A 633 8.33 2.20 -15.93
CA GLY A 633 7.23 1.35 -16.43
C GLY A 633 7.29 1.11 -17.94
N LEU A 634 6.33 0.34 -18.44
CA LEU A 634 6.15 -0.01 -19.85
C LEU A 634 5.93 1.22 -20.74
N ALA A 635 5.26 2.26 -20.21
CA ALA A 635 5.07 3.53 -20.93
C ALA A 635 6.40 4.24 -21.24
N GLY A 636 7.44 4.04 -20.44
CA GLY A 636 8.76 4.64 -20.63
C GLY A 636 9.54 4.10 -21.83
N LEU A 637 9.24 2.88 -22.28
CA LEU A 637 9.90 2.25 -23.43
C LEU A 637 9.59 2.99 -24.75
N ARG A 638 8.40 3.62 -24.84
CA ARG A 638 7.96 4.39 -26.01
C ARG A 638 8.76 5.68 -26.24
N ILE A 639 9.45 6.21 -25.22
CA ILE A 639 10.22 7.46 -25.33
C ILE A 639 11.63 7.21 -25.91
N VAL A 640 12.18 6.01 -25.74
CA VAL A 640 13.55 5.67 -26.18
C VAL A 640 13.63 5.46 -27.71
N VAL A 641 12.54 5.02 -28.34
CA VAL A 641 12.51 4.73 -29.79
C VAL A 641 12.36 5.99 -30.66
N GLY A 642 12.22 7.19 -30.06
CA GLY A 642 11.77 8.40 -30.79
C GLY A 642 12.75 9.56 -30.95
N ARG A 643 13.99 9.52 -30.44
CA ARG A 643 14.94 10.63 -30.61
C ARG A 643 16.36 10.12 -30.92
N PRO A 644 16.88 10.30 -32.15
CA PRO A 644 18.33 10.37 -32.32
C PRO A 644 18.84 11.54 -31.48
N VAL A 645 19.81 11.28 -30.62
CA VAL A 645 20.58 12.31 -29.93
C VAL A 645 21.19 13.21 -31.02
N PRO A 646 20.93 14.52 -31.07
CA PRO A 646 21.67 15.39 -31.98
C PRO A 646 23.14 15.33 -31.55
N ALA A 647 24.00 14.79 -32.42
CA ALA A 647 25.44 14.85 -32.25
C ALA A 647 25.84 16.33 -32.04
N ALA A 648 26.62 16.59 -31.00
CA ALA A 648 27.20 17.90 -30.76
C ALA A 648 27.98 18.34 -32.02
N PRO A 649 27.87 19.61 -32.46
CA PRO A 649 28.69 20.10 -33.56
C PRO A 649 30.17 20.01 -33.14
N SER A 650 30.91 19.13 -33.79
CA SER A 650 32.36 19.07 -33.72
C SER A 650 32.90 20.40 -34.26
N GLY A 651 33.31 21.29 -33.36
CA GLY A 651 34.11 22.44 -33.71
C GLY A 651 35.45 21.96 -34.27
N LYS A 652 35.57 21.92 -35.60
CA LYS A 652 36.86 21.86 -36.27
C LYS A 652 37.58 23.17 -35.97
N VAL A 653 38.63 23.10 -35.16
CA VAL A 653 39.69 24.10 -35.16
C VAL A 653 40.63 23.72 -36.29
N SER A 654 40.88 24.65 -37.20
CA SER A 654 41.90 24.54 -38.23
C SER A 654 42.31 25.94 -38.69
N PRO A 655 43.58 26.14 -39.05
CA PRO A 655 44.82 25.75 -38.36
C PRO A 655 45.28 26.81 -37.34
#